data_AF-A0ABD2U706-F1
#
_entry.id   AF-A0ABD2U706-F1
#
_cell.length_a   1.000
_cell.length_b   1.000
_cell.length_c   1.000
_cell.angle_alpha   90.00
_cell.angle_beta   90.00
_cell.angle_gamma   90.00
#
_symmetry.space_group_name_H-M   'P 1'
#
loop_
_entity.id
_entity.type
_entity.pdbx_description
1 polymer ?
#
loop_
_entity_poly.entity_id
_entity_poly.type
_entity_poly.pdbx_seq_one_letter_code
_entity_poly.pdbx_strand_id
1 'polypeptide(L)'
;MASTSGTKAEGGVGPPRTASRRVSKAPTMVDPAAGEDQNSLDSELVPSTLASIAPILRVANEVEKQNPRVAYLCRFHAFEKAHRMDPTSSGRGVRQFKTYLLHRLEREEEETEPQLARNDPREIQKFYQNFYEENIRDGHQTKKPEEMAKIYQIASVLYDVLRTVVPSSKVEDETKRYAKDVEEKRDYYEHYNILPIYAAGVKPAIMELPEIKAALRAIRNMNNLPVLRMPDDKDKSVNDILEWLASAFGFQKANVANQREHLILLLANMDIRNKSVDDDANYNELDSYTVKQLKDKIFKNYESWYKYLHCPTNLRFPPGCDKQQLELLYIGLYLLIWGEASNIRFMPECLCYIFHNMAHEMHGILFGNVLPVSGGAYQPVSHGEESFLRDVVTPIYEVIHKESSRNQNGTASHSAWRNYDDLNEYFWSDKCFKLGWPMDKKADFFVHSDKRNKANVGHNNVATGGRKPKANFVENRTFWHLYRSFDRMWIFFILALQAMVIIAWNQSGSLSVIFDADVFKSVLSIFITAAILNALRATLDIVLSLRAWRSLKITQILRYLLKFAFAAFWVVVMPVAYAKSVQDPAGVLRFFSNLGGNIENESLYYYCVAIYLLPEILAAFIFFFPFLRKSMERSNWRIISLLMWWAQPKLYVGRGMHEDMFSLLKYTLFWIMLLISKLSFSYYVEILPLVQPTRAIMDIRVTSFDWHEFFPHMPHNIGVVIVLWAPVLLVYFMDTQIWYAIFSTIVGGIYGAFSHLGEIRTLGMLRSRFESIPSAFSERLVPSSKKEKKHRYEDDSLERKNIAKFSQMWNEFILSLRMEDLISHKERDLLLVPYSSSEVSVIQWPPFLLASKIPIALDMAKDFRGKEDADLFRKIKSDDFMRSAVIECYETLRYLLVGILEDKDDKMVVEQIRKEIDESIKEKRFLRKFRMSGLPLLNDKLERFLNLLVADYEDEEAKRSPMINLIQDIMEIIIQDVMFDGHEILERAHQIDRKEQRFERINIYLTQNRSWKEKVIRLNLLLTVKESAINVPTNLDARRRITFFANSLFMKMPDAPRVRNMLSFSVLTPYYNEDVLYSDEELNKENEDGITTLFYLQKIYPGESMEKF
;
A
#
# COMPACT_ATOMS: atom_id res chain seq x y z
N MET A 1 17.02 3.72 1.91
CA MET A 1 17.90 3.17 2.95
C MET A 1 17.01 2.66 4.07
N ALA A 2 16.86 1.34 4.19
CA ALA A 2 16.16 0.72 5.30
C ALA A 2 17.20 0.31 6.35
N SER A 3 17.04 0.84 7.55
CA SER A 3 17.91 0.62 8.70
C SER A 3 17.84 -0.84 9.15
N THR A 4 18.96 -1.55 9.07
CA THR A 4 19.17 -2.81 9.82
C THR A 4 20.04 -2.48 11.03
N SER A 5 19.40 -2.19 12.17
CA SER A 5 20.06 -2.15 13.47
C SER A 5 19.68 -3.42 14.25
N GLY A 6 20.62 -4.35 14.33
CA GLY A 6 20.53 -5.55 15.15
C GLY A 6 21.92 -5.87 15.68
N THR A 7 22.21 -5.34 16.86
CA THR A 7 23.40 -5.58 17.68
C THR A 7 23.52 -7.07 18.00
N LYS A 8 24.67 -7.67 17.66
CA LYS A 8 25.08 -9.00 18.14
C LYS A 8 25.58 -8.86 19.59
N ALA A 9 25.00 -9.64 20.50
CA ALA A 9 25.63 -10.00 21.76
C ALA A 9 26.08 -11.47 21.66
N GLU A 10 27.37 -11.70 21.91
CA GLU A 10 27.99 -13.02 22.01
C GLU A 10 27.68 -13.64 23.38
N GLY A 11 27.59 -14.99 23.43
CA GLY A 11 27.73 -15.77 24.66
C GLY A 11 26.44 -16.38 25.20
N GLY A 12 26.11 -17.58 24.72
CA GLY A 12 25.05 -18.43 25.32
C GLY A 12 24.78 -19.65 24.46
N VAL A 13 25.43 -20.78 24.78
CA VAL A 13 25.18 -22.07 24.12
C VAL A 13 23.80 -22.58 24.56
N GLY A 14 22.80 -22.38 23.71
CA GLY A 14 21.48 -23.04 23.80
C GLY A 14 21.35 -24.10 22.69
N PRO A 15 20.54 -25.16 22.89
CA PRO A 15 20.43 -26.27 21.95
C PRO A 15 19.79 -25.83 20.62
N PRO A 16 20.01 -26.58 19.52
CA PRO A 16 19.64 -26.15 18.18
C PRO A 16 18.12 -25.99 18.06
N ARG A 17 17.67 -24.81 17.65
CA ARG A 17 16.29 -24.56 17.20
C ARG A 17 16.03 -25.38 15.93
N THR A 18 15.41 -26.54 16.09
CA THR A 18 14.70 -27.23 15.01
C THR A 18 13.61 -26.32 14.46
N ALA A 19 13.63 -26.09 13.15
CA ALA A 19 12.50 -25.52 12.43
C ALA A 19 11.25 -26.35 12.73
N SER A 20 10.31 -25.81 13.51
CA SER A 20 9.01 -26.44 13.65
C SER A 20 8.30 -26.28 12.31
N ARG A 21 8.37 -27.36 11.54
CA ARG A 21 7.29 -27.74 10.63
C ARG A 21 6.02 -27.59 11.48
N ARG A 22 5.15 -26.63 11.16
CA ARG A 22 3.81 -26.53 11.73
C ARG A 22 3.14 -27.87 11.44
N VAL A 23 3.22 -28.78 12.41
CA VAL A 23 2.24 -29.82 12.59
C VAL A 23 1.00 -29.04 12.97
N SER A 24 0.07 -28.93 12.02
CA SER A 24 -1.33 -28.64 12.34
C SER A 24 -1.68 -29.52 13.54
N LYS A 25 -1.88 -28.90 14.71
CA LYS A 25 -2.51 -29.60 15.84
C LYS A 25 -3.82 -30.13 15.28
N ALA A 26 -3.93 -31.45 15.17
CA ALA A 26 -5.23 -32.08 15.03
C ALA A 26 -6.04 -31.67 16.27
N PRO A 27 -7.29 -31.21 16.13
CA PRO A 27 -8.14 -31.01 17.29
C PRO A 27 -8.26 -32.34 18.03
N THR A 28 -7.90 -32.34 19.30
CA THR A 28 -8.22 -33.43 20.21
C THR A 28 -9.74 -33.44 20.34
N MET A 29 -10.37 -34.59 20.08
CA MET A 29 -11.84 -34.73 20.15
C MET A 29 -12.33 -34.35 21.55
N VAL A 30 -13.29 -33.44 21.59
CA VAL A 30 -14.16 -33.16 22.74
C VAL A 30 -15.17 -34.31 22.88
N ASP A 31 -15.53 -34.60 24.13
CA ASP A 31 -16.47 -35.63 24.59
C ASP A 31 -17.79 -35.63 23.77
N PRO A 32 -18.40 -36.78 23.41
CA PRO A 32 -19.57 -36.86 22.53
C PRO A 32 -20.89 -36.33 23.11
N ALA A 33 -20.87 -35.64 24.26
CA ALA A 33 -22.06 -35.33 25.06
C ALA A 33 -22.59 -33.89 24.95
N ALA A 34 -22.11 -33.08 24.00
CA ALA A 34 -22.63 -31.72 23.79
C ALA A 34 -23.37 -31.62 22.43
N GLY A 35 -24.71 -31.65 22.46
CA GLY A 35 -25.53 -31.01 21.40
C GLY A 35 -25.36 -29.50 21.53
N GLU A 36 -25.30 -28.67 20.49
CA GLU A 36 -26.24 -28.61 19.37
C GLU A 36 -25.60 -28.11 18.04
N ASP A 37 -24.26 -28.04 17.91
CA ASP A 37 -23.59 -27.39 16.75
C ASP A 37 -22.74 -28.33 15.85
N GLN A 38 -23.17 -29.57 15.62
CA GLN A 38 -22.38 -30.56 14.84
C GLN A 38 -22.49 -30.45 13.30
N ASN A 39 -23.48 -29.74 12.75
CA ASN A 39 -23.81 -29.81 11.32
C ASN A 39 -22.84 -29.03 10.39
N SER A 40 -22.03 -28.11 10.91
CA SER A 40 -21.06 -27.31 10.15
C SER A 40 -19.64 -27.91 10.13
N LEU A 41 -19.30 -28.74 11.13
CA LEU A 41 -17.94 -29.27 11.35
C LEU A 41 -17.53 -30.40 10.38
N ASP A 42 -18.48 -31.15 9.81
CA ASP A 42 -18.17 -32.36 9.03
C ASP A 42 -17.45 -32.09 7.70
N SER A 43 -17.75 -30.96 7.06
CA SER A 43 -17.18 -30.58 5.76
C SER A 43 -15.76 -30.03 5.83
N GLU A 44 -15.33 -29.54 7.00
CA GLU A 44 -14.01 -28.95 7.22
C GLU A 44 -12.98 -29.98 7.73
N LEU A 45 -13.44 -31.09 8.30
CA LEU A 45 -12.60 -32.18 8.83
C LEU A 45 -12.11 -33.17 7.75
N VAL A 46 -12.45 -32.96 6.47
CA VAL A 46 -12.04 -33.84 5.36
C VAL A 46 -10.52 -33.74 5.13
N PRO A 47 -9.75 -34.85 5.24
CA PRO A 47 -8.33 -34.83 4.94
C PRO A 47 -8.04 -34.36 3.52
N SER A 48 -6.94 -33.64 3.31
CA SER A 48 -6.56 -33.10 1.99
C SER A 48 -6.42 -34.14 0.88
N THR A 49 -6.13 -35.40 1.23
CA THR A 49 -6.09 -36.54 0.30
C THR A 49 -7.47 -37.00 -0.18
N LEU A 50 -8.56 -36.61 0.50
CA LEU A 50 -9.95 -36.96 0.22
C LEU A 50 -10.81 -35.75 -0.16
N ALA A 51 -10.20 -34.65 -0.62
CA ALA A 51 -10.89 -33.40 -0.93
C ALA A 51 -12.07 -33.54 -1.92
N SER A 52 -12.05 -34.57 -2.78
CA SER A 52 -13.14 -34.89 -3.72
C SER A 52 -14.45 -35.36 -3.07
N ILE A 53 -14.43 -35.67 -1.77
CA ILE A 53 -15.60 -36.11 -0.99
C ILE A 53 -16.31 -34.94 -0.31
N ALA A 54 -15.59 -33.85 -0.02
CA ALA A 54 -16.15 -32.70 0.67
C ALA A 54 -17.43 -32.13 0.02
N PRO A 55 -17.54 -32.04 -1.34
CA PRO A 55 -18.78 -31.62 -1.98
C PRO A 55 -19.98 -32.54 -1.69
N ILE A 56 -19.74 -33.85 -1.56
CA ILE A 56 -20.80 -34.85 -1.33
C ILE A 56 -21.37 -34.70 0.08
N LEU A 57 -20.50 -34.47 1.07
CA LEU A 57 -20.92 -34.24 2.46
C LEU A 57 -21.63 -32.89 2.65
N ARG A 58 -21.21 -31.85 1.94
CA ARG A 58 -21.93 -30.56 1.93
C ARG A 58 -23.35 -30.73 1.41
N VAL A 59 -23.51 -31.44 0.29
CA VAL A 59 -24.84 -31.75 -0.27
C VAL A 59 -25.67 -32.57 0.71
N ALA A 60 -25.06 -33.54 1.42
CA ALA A 60 -25.75 -34.32 2.43
C ALA A 60 -26.33 -33.43 3.55
N ASN A 61 -25.54 -32.51 4.11
CA ASN A 61 -25.98 -31.62 5.18
C ASN A 61 -27.06 -30.62 4.71
N GLU A 62 -27.06 -30.23 3.44
CA GLU A 62 -28.08 -29.34 2.87
C GLU A 62 -29.41 -30.05 2.62
N VAL A 63 -29.36 -31.30 2.18
CA VAL A 63 -30.54 -32.13 1.88
C VAL A 63 -31.13 -32.74 3.15
N GLU A 64 -30.36 -32.86 4.25
CA GLU A 64 -30.78 -33.45 5.52
C GLU A 64 -32.08 -32.86 6.08
N LYS A 65 -32.28 -31.55 5.95
CA LYS A 65 -33.53 -30.89 6.38
C LYS A 65 -34.74 -31.25 5.52
N GLN A 66 -34.52 -31.61 4.25
CA GLN A 66 -35.58 -31.93 3.29
C GLN A 66 -35.92 -33.43 3.28
N ASN A 67 -34.90 -34.29 3.25
CA ASN A 67 -35.05 -35.74 3.35
C ASN A 67 -33.83 -36.34 4.07
N PRO A 68 -33.96 -36.70 5.37
CA PRO A 68 -32.89 -37.31 6.16
C PRO A 68 -32.34 -38.62 5.57
N ARG A 69 -33.20 -39.43 4.95
CA ARG A 69 -32.81 -40.72 4.36
C ARG A 69 -31.94 -40.55 3.10
N VAL A 70 -32.22 -39.54 2.28
CA VAL A 70 -31.37 -39.19 1.13
C VAL A 70 -30.02 -38.62 1.57
N ALA A 71 -29.99 -37.85 2.65
CA ALA A 71 -28.73 -37.38 3.26
C ALA A 71 -27.86 -38.54 3.76
N TYR A 72 -28.46 -39.53 4.42
CA TYR A 72 -27.80 -40.79 4.77
C TYR A 72 -27.19 -41.48 3.54
N LEU A 73 -27.95 -41.62 2.44
CA LEU A 73 -27.44 -42.23 1.20
C LEU A 73 -26.25 -41.46 0.59
N CYS A 74 -26.25 -40.12 0.70
CA CYS A 74 -25.13 -39.29 0.25
C CYS A 74 -23.88 -39.50 1.12
N ARG A 75 -24.04 -39.61 2.44
CA ARG A 75 -22.95 -39.93 3.39
C ARG A 75 -22.41 -41.34 3.18
N PHE A 76 -23.28 -42.30 2.89
CA PHE A 76 -22.90 -43.67 2.55
C PHE A 76 -22.07 -43.72 1.26
N HIS A 77 -22.50 -43.01 0.21
CA HIS A 77 -21.73 -42.87 -1.02
C HIS A 77 -20.37 -42.19 -0.79
N ALA A 78 -20.33 -41.15 0.06
CA ALA A 78 -19.09 -40.50 0.47
C ALA A 78 -18.13 -41.49 1.17
N PHE A 79 -18.64 -42.32 2.08
CA PHE A 79 -17.86 -43.35 2.78
C PHE A 79 -17.31 -44.40 1.80
N GLU A 80 -18.14 -44.89 0.88
CA GLU A 80 -17.70 -45.87 -0.14
C GLU A 80 -16.61 -45.28 -1.05
N LYS A 81 -16.78 -44.02 -1.48
CA LYS A 81 -15.79 -43.31 -2.29
C LYS A 81 -14.48 -43.09 -1.51
N ALA A 82 -14.55 -42.79 -0.22
CA ALA A 82 -13.39 -42.74 0.67
C ALA A 82 -12.68 -44.09 0.78
N HIS A 83 -13.45 -45.17 0.86
CA HIS A 83 -12.92 -46.53 0.92
C HIS A 83 -12.20 -46.93 -0.37
N ARG A 84 -12.77 -46.61 -1.54
CA ARG A 84 -12.16 -46.87 -2.85
C ARG A 84 -10.87 -46.07 -3.10
N MET A 85 -10.79 -44.82 -2.64
CA MET A 85 -9.61 -43.97 -2.84
C MET A 85 -8.42 -44.34 -1.96
N ASP A 86 -8.66 -44.83 -0.73
CA ASP A 86 -7.59 -45.34 0.15
C ASP A 86 -8.04 -46.62 0.86
N PRO A 87 -7.97 -47.79 0.21
CA PRO A 87 -8.41 -49.06 0.80
C PRO A 87 -7.64 -49.41 2.07
N THR A 88 -6.36 -49.00 2.13
CA THR A 88 -5.43 -49.32 3.23
C THR A 88 -5.54 -48.37 4.43
N SER A 89 -6.27 -47.25 4.30
CA SER A 89 -6.39 -46.20 5.33
C SER A 89 -5.03 -45.75 5.88
N SER A 90 -4.07 -45.52 4.97
CA SER A 90 -2.65 -45.34 5.27
C SER A 90 -2.33 -44.07 6.08
N GLY A 91 -3.17 -43.03 5.97
CA GLY A 91 -3.04 -41.79 6.74
C GLY A 91 -3.83 -41.80 8.05
N ARG A 92 -3.20 -41.38 9.17
CA ARG A 92 -3.87 -41.28 10.49
C ARG A 92 -5.16 -40.46 10.46
N GLY A 93 -5.17 -39.31 9.76
CA GLY A 93 -6.36 -38.47 9.60
C GLY A 93 -7.46 -39.12 8.76
N VAL A 94 -7.09 -39.89 7.72
CA VAL A 94 -8.04 -40.65 6.88
C VAL A 94 -8.73 -41.74 7.69
N ARG A 95 -7.98 -42.45 8.53
CA ARG A 95 -8.54 -43.50 9.41
C ARG A 95 -9.50 -42.93 10.44
N GLN A 96 -9.16 -41.82 11.09
CA GLN A 96 -10.03 -41.13 12.05
C GLN A 96 -11.32 -40.67 11.39
N PHE A 97 -11.23 -40.01 10.24
CA PHE A 97 -12.38 -39.55 9.46
C PHE A 97 -13.31 -40.71 9.04
N LYS A 98 -12.76 -41.81 8.52
CA LYS A 98 -13.56 -43.00 8.16
C LYS A 98 -14.26 -43.63 9.37
N THR A 99 -13.58 -43.70 10.51
CA THR A 99 -14.15 -44.27 11.74
C THR A 99 -15.30 -43.41 12.25
N TYR A 100 -15.13 -42.09 12.25
CA TYR A 100 -16.17 -41.13 12.60
C TYR A 100 -17.39 -41.24 11.66
N LEU A 101 -17.16 -41.22 10.35
CA LEU A 101 -18.23 -41.29 9.36
C LEU A 101 -18.98 -42.64 9.45
N LEU A 102 -18.28 -43.74 9.73
CA LEU A 102 -18.89 -45.06 9.93
C LEU A 102 -19.80 -45.08 11.17
N HIS A 103 -19.31 -44.62 12.32
CA HIS A 103 -20.10 -44.59 13.56
C HIS A 103 -21.35 -43.71 13.41
N ARG A 104 -21.25 -42.62 12.65
CA ARG A 104 -22.41 -41.78 12.33
C ARG A 104 -23.40 -42.48 11.40
N LEU A 105 -22.92 -43.18 10.38
CA LEU A 105 -23.77 -43.97 9.48
C LEU A 105 -24.51 -45.08 10.24
N GLU A 106 -23.85 -45.76 11.18
CA GLU A 106 -24.49 -46.77 12.03
C GLU A 106 -25.64 -46.17 12.85
N ARG A 107 -25.46 -44.96 13.40
CA ARG A 107 -26.51 -44.23 14.12
C ARG A 107 -27.65 -43.79 13.19
N GLU A 108 -27.33 -43.18 12.05
CA GLU A 108 -28.32 -42.68 11.09
C GLU A 108 -29.11 -43.81 10.41
N GLU A 109 -28.54 -45.01 10.31
CA GLU A 109 -29.22 -46.19 9.78
C GLU A 109 -30.40 -46.64 10.68
N GLU A 110 -30.25 -46.51 12.00
CA GLU A 110 -31.31 -46.78 12.97
C GLU A 110 -32.33 -45.63 13.08
N GLU A 111 -31.87 -44.37 12.87
CA GLU A 111 -32.70 -43.17 13.06
C GLU A 111 -33.51 -42.76 11.81
N THR A 112 -33.11 -43.15 10.60
CA THR A 112 -33.72 -42.65 9.35
C THR A 112 -34.53 -43.72 8.60
N GLU A 113 -35.81 -43.43 8.34
CA GLU A 113 -36.69 -44.28 7.52
C GLU A 113 -37.09 -43.62 6.18
N PRO A 114 -37.30 -44.41 5.11
CA PRO A 114 -37.80 -43.90 3.83
C PRO A 114 -39.15 -43.19 3.91
N GLN A 115 -39.23 -41.95 3.40
CA GLN A 115 -40.43 -41.11 3.45
C GLN A 115 -41.24 -41.13 2.14
N LEU A 116 -40.56 -41.18 0.99
CA LEU A 116 -41.18 -41.03 -0.35
C LEU A 116 -41.47 -42.36 -1.07
N ALA A 117 -40.86 -43.45 -0.60
CA ALA A 117 -40.99 -44.79 -1.17
C ALA A 117 -40.78 -45.87 -0.10
N ARG A 118 -41.03 -47.15 -0.44
CA ARG A 118 -40.81 -48.29 0.47
C ARG A 118 -39.35 -48.79 0.54
N ASN A 119 -38.50 -48.38 -0.41
CA ASN A 119 -37.11 -48.87 -0.53
C ASN A 119 -36.18 -47.71 -0.93
N ASP A 120 -34.94 -47.72 -0.43
CA ASP A 120 -33.91 -46.69 -0.70
C ASP A 120 -33.69 -46.38 -2.19
N PRO A 121 -33.59 -47.37 -3.12
CA PRO A 121 -33.40 -47.10 -4.55
C PRO A 121 -34.50 -46.25 -5.19
N ARG A 122 -35.75 -46.45 -4.75
CA ARG A 122 -36.91 -45.71 -5.28
C ARG A 122 -37.07 -44.36 -4.61
N GLU A 123 -36.60 -44.22 -3.38
CA GLU A 123 -36.67 -42.96 -2.64
C GLU A 123 -35.74 -41.91 -3.26
N ILE A 124 -34.47 -42.23 -3.48
CA ILE A 124 -33.54 -41.28 -4.10
C ILE A 124 -33.94 -40.92 -5.54
N GLN A 125 -34.53 -41.87 -6.27
CA GLN A 125 -34.99 -41.64 -7.63
C GLN A 125 -36.18 -40.68 -7.71
N LYS A 126 -37.20 -40.88 -6.86
CA LYS A 126 -38.32 -39.94 -6.74
C LYS A 126 -37.89 -38.60 -6.17
N PHE A 127 -36.99 -38.59 -5.19
CA PHE A 127 -36.44 -37.36 -4.64
C PHE A 127 -35.72 -36.55 -5.71
N TYR A 128 -34.91 -37.20 -6.56
CA TYR A 128 -34.23 -36.53 -7.68
C TYR A 128 -35.21 -35.96 -8.71
N GLN A 129 -36.28 -36.69 -9.05
CA GLN A 129 -37.33 -36.20 -9.96
C GLN A 129 -38.05 -34.98 -9.39
N ASN A 130 -38.50 -35.05 -8.13
CA ASN A 130 -39.14 -33.93 -7.44
C ASN A 130 -38.19 -32.73 -7.33
N PHE A 131 -36.93 -32.98 -6.98
CA PHE A 131 -35.90 -31.95 -6.87
C PHE A 131 -35.68 -31.24 -8.21
N TYR A 132 -35.63 -31.98 -9.32
CA TYR A 132 -35.48 -31.39 -10.65
C TYR A 132 -36.69 -30.53 -11.05
N GLU A 133 -37.92 -30.99 -10.81
CA GLU A 133 -39.13 -30.23 -11.15
C GLU A 133 -39.24 -28.95 -10.33
N GLU A 134 -39.08 -29.03 -9.00
CA GLU A 134 -39.22 -27.88 -8.11
C GLU A 134 -38.05 -26.90 -8.21
N ASN A 135 -36.81 -27.39 -8.30
CA ASN A 135 -35.63 -26.53 -8.18
C ASN A 135 -34.98 -26.15 -9.50
N ILE A 136 -35.10 -26.95 -10.55
CA ILE A 136 -34.45 -26.69 -11.85
C ILE A 136 -35.46 -26.15 -12.86
N ARG A 137 -36.60 -26.83 -13.04
CA ARG A 137 -37.63 -26.41 -14.02
C ARG A 137 -38.30 -25.10 -13.61
N ASP A 138 -38.77 -24.99 -12.37
CA ASP A 138 -39.42 -23.79 -11.85
C ASP A 138 -38.43 -22.73 -11.34
N GLY A 139 -37.19 -23.15 -11.04
CA GLY A 139 -36.11 -22.30 -10.53
C GLY A 139 -35.57 -21.27 -11.53
N HIS A 140 -35.65 -21.56 -12.83
CA HIS A 140 -35.09 -20.69 -13.88
C HIS A 140 -35.65 -19.24 -13.89
N GLN A 141 -36.86 -19.03 -13.38
CA GLN A 141 -37.51 -17.71 -13.34
C GLN A 141 -37.47 -17.06 -11.95
N THR A 142 -37.25 -17.85 -10.89
CA THR A 142 -37.46 -17.43 -9.49
C THR A 142 -36.16 -17.28 -8.70
N LYS A 143 -35.11 -18.05 -9.02
CA LYS A 143 -33.88 -18.15 -8.22
C LYS A 143 -32.72 -17.37 -8.82
N LYS A 144 -31.79 -16.94 -7.96
CA LYS A 144 -30.58 -16.21 -8.38
C LYS A 144 -29.59 -17.15 -9.09
N PRO A 145 -28.70 -16.64 -9.96
CA PRO A 145 -27.66 -17.45 -10.61
C PRO A 145 -26.77 -18.27 -9.66
N GLU A 146 -26.41 -17.72 -8.49
CA GLU A 146 -25.58 -18.41 -7.49
C GLU A 146 -26.32 -19.58 -6.83
N GLU A 147 -27.60 -19.38 -6.53
CA GLU A 147 -28.47 -20.43 -6.00
C GLU A 147 -28.70 -21.51 -7.06
N MET A 148 -28.81 -21.13 -8.33
CA MET A 148 -28.88 -22.08 -9.44
C MET A 148 -27.61 -22.92 -9.57
N ALA A 149 -26.43 -22.31 -9.57
CA ALA A 149 -25.15 -23.04 -9.61
C ALA A 149 -25.05 -24.10 -8.50
N LYS A 150 -25.47 -23.72 -7.29
CA LYS A 150 -25.56 -24.62 -6.14
C LYS A 150 -26.56 -25.75 -6.36
N ILE A 151 -27.74 -25.46 -6.89
CA ILE A 151 -28.78 -26.45 -7.22
C ILE A 151 -28.30 -27.45 -8.29
N TYR A 152 -27.62 -26.99 -9.35
CA TYR A 152 -27.02 -27.86 -10.36
C TYR A 152 -25.92 -28.75 -9.77
N GLN A 153 -25.12 -28.22 -8.82
CA GLN A 153 -24.13 -29.02 -8.10
C GLN A 153 -24.78 -30.09 -7.23
N ILE A 154 -25.84 -29.74 -6.49
CA ILE A 154 -26.64 -30.69 -5.69
C ILE A 154 -27.21 -31.77 -6.61
N ALA A 155 -27.82 -31.40 -7.74
CA ALA A 155 -28.38 -32.35 -8.71
C ALA A 155 -27.31 -33.31 -9.26
N SER A 156 -26.12 -32.81 -9.61
CA SER A 156 -25.03 -33.66 -10.10
C SER A 156 -24.58 -34.67 -9.03
N VAL A 157 -24.45 -34.25 -7.77
CA VAL A 157 -24.08 -35.15 -6.67
C VAL A 157 -25.18 -36.16 -6.39
N LEU A 158 -26.45 -35.74 -6.35
CA LEU A 158 -27.58 -36.64 -6.15
C LEU A 158 -27.67 -37.71 -7.25
N TYR A 159 -27.33 -37.35 -8.50
CA TYR A 159 -27.26 -38.31 -9.60
C TYR A 159 -26.08 -39.30 -9.45
N ASP A 160 -24.91 -38.84 -8.99
CA ASP A 160 -23.77 -39.73 -8.68
C ASP A 160 -24.11 -40.74 -7.55
N VAL A 161 -24.82 -40.28 -6.53
CA VAL A 161 -25.32 -41.14 -5.44
C VAL A 161 -26.36 -42.13 -5.99
N LEU A 162 -27.30 -41.67 -6.82
CA LEU A 162 -28.30 -42.52 -7.48
C LEU A 162 -27.65 -43.64 -8.29
N ARG A 163 -26.60 -43.34 -9.07
CA ARG A 163 -25.86 -44.34 -9.87
C ARG A 163 -25.15 -45.41 -9.04
N THR A 164 -24.87 -45.09 -7.77
CA THR A 164 -24.18 -46.01 -6.86
C THR A 164 -25.18 -46.94 -6.16
N VAL A 165 -26.35 -46.40 -5.78
CA VAL A 165 -27.40 -47.15 -5.06
C VAL A 165 -28.28 -47.96 -6.02
N VAL A 166 -28.48 -47.49 -7.26
CA VAL A 166 -29.37 -48.11 -8.25
C VAL A 166 -28.57 -48.70 -9.41
N PRO A 167 -28.67 -50.01 -9.69
CA PRO A 167 -28.08 -50.60 -10.90
C PRO A 167 -28.59 -49.90 -12.16
N SER A 168 -27.70 -49.63 -13.12
CA SER A 168 -28.01 -48.87 -14.35
C SER A 168 -29.19 -49.40 -15.17
N SER A 169 -29.52 -50.69 -15.03
CA SER A 169 -30.67 -51.35 -15.66
C SER A 169 -32.04 -51.04 -15.02
N LYS A 170 -32.07 -50.46 -13.81
CA LYS A 170 -33.29 -50.15 -13.05
C LYS A 170 -33.62 -48.65 -12.94
N VAL A 171 -32.80 -47.78 -13.53
CA VAL A 171 -33.03 -46.32 -13.57
C VAL A 171 -34.06 -46.00 -14.67
N GLU A 172 -35.14 -45.29 -14.31
CA GLU A 172 -36.18 -44.87 -15.26
C GLU A 172 -35.62 -43.91 -16.32
N ASP A 173 -36.18 -43.97 -17.52
CA ASP A 173 -35.70 -43.17 -18.65
C ASP A 173 -35.96 -41.66 -18.48
N GLU A 174 -36.97 -41.27 -17.68
CA GLU A 174 -37.22 -39.88 -17.30
C GLU A 174 -36.07 -39.30 -16.48
N THR A 175 -35.59 -40.05 -15.47
CA THR A 175 -34.43 -39.66 -14.65
C THR A 175 -33.15 -39.53 -15.47
N LYS A 176 -32.96 -40.38 -16.49
CA LYS A 176 -31.83 -40.25 -17.43
C LYS A 176 -31.93 -39.00 -18.30
N ARG A 177 -33.14 -38.62 -18.73
CA ARG A 177 -33.36 -37.37 -19.48
C ARG A 177 -33.07 -36.14 -18.63
N TYR A 178 -33.56 -36.12 -17.39
CA TYR A 178 -33.28 -35.03 -16.44
C TYR A 178 -31.79 -34.92 -16.14
N ALA A 179 -31.09 -36.03 -15.91
CA ALA A 179 -29.65 -36.03 -15.70
C ALA A 179 -28.87 -35.49 -16.91
N LYS A 180 -29.26 -35.88 -18.13
CA LYS A 180 -28.63 -35.36 -19.35
C LYS A 180 -28.85 -33.86 -19.52
N ASP A 181 -30.06 -33.37 -19.24
CA ASP A 181 -30.36 -31.93 -19.27
C ASP A 181 -29.57 -31.16 -18.19
N VAL A 182 -29.41 -31.73 -17.00
CA VAL A 182 -28.57 -31.16 -15.94
C VAL A 182 -27.10 -31.10 -16.35
N GLU A 183 -26.56 -32.15 -16.96
CA GLU A 183 -25.18 -32.18 -17.44
C GLU A 183 -24.95 -31.16 -18.57
N GLU A 184 -25.88 -31.06 -19.53
CA GLU A 184 -25.79 -30.09 -20.63
C GLU A 184 -25.91 -28.63 -20.14
N LYS A 185 -26.79 -28.37 -19.15
CA LYS A 185 -27.03 -27.01 -18.65
C LYS A 185 -26.08 -26.56 -17.55
N ARG A 186 -25.44 -27.49 -16.84
CA ARG A 186 -24.48 -27.19 -15.77
C ARG A 186 -23.38 -26.24 -16.23
N ASP A 187 -22.94 -26.37 -17.48
CA ASP A 187 -21.90 -25.52 -18.07
C ASP A 187 -22.32 -24.03 -18.15
N TYR A 188 -23.62 -23.72 -18.22
CA TYR A 188 -24.12 -22.34 -18.20
C TYR A 188 -24.14 -21.71 -16.79
N TYR A 189 -24.04 -22.55 -15.75
CA TYR A 189 -24.14 -22.16 -14.33
C TYR A 189 -22.83 -22.38 -13.57
N GLU A 190 -21.70 -22.44 -14.28
CA GLU A 190 -20.38 -22.49 -13.63
C GLU A 190 -20.12 -21.25 -12.77
N HIS A 191 -19.26 -21.43 -11.76
CA HIS A 191 -18.85 -20.37 -10.86
C HIS A 191 -18.17 -19.25 -11.65
N TYR A 192 -18.69 -18.03 -11.53
CA TYR A 192 -18.09 -16.79 -12.02
C TYR A 192 -17.48 -16.01 -10.84
N ASN A 193 -16.51 -15.11 -11.07
CA ASN A 193 -15.95 -14.35 -9.95
C ASN A 193 -16.84 -13.17 -9.54
N ILE A 194 -17.28 -12.35 -10.51
CA ILE A 194 -18.02 -11.09 -10.34
C ILE A 194 -19.16 -10.95 -11.38
N LEU A 195 -18.93 -11.30 -12.65
CA LEU A 195 -19.86 -11.11 -13.78
C LEU A 195 -20.42 -12.44 -14.31
N PRO A 196 -21.73 -12.73 -14.13
CA PRO A 196 -22.39 -13.88 -14.73
C PRO A 196 -22.74 -13.62 -16.19
N ILE A 197 -21.78 -13.75 -17.09
CA ILE A 197 -21.93 -13.43 -18.53
C ILE A 197 -22.88 -14.40 -19.25
N TYR A 198 -22.90 -15.66 -18.84
CA TYR A 198 -23.65 -16.76 -19.47
C TYR A 198 -24.74 -17.36 -18.57
N ALA A 199 -24.89 -16.87 -17.33
CA ALA A 199 -25.87 -17.44 -16.42
C ALA A 199 -27.30 -17.15 -16.90
N ALA A 200 -28.11 -18.19 -16.99
CA ALA A 200 -29.53 -18.07 -17.33
C ALA A 200 -30.37 -17.82 -16.07
N GLY A 201 -31.23 -16.79 -16.06
CA GLY A 201 -32.04 -16.40 -14.91
C GLY A 201 -32.21 -14.88 -14.80
N VAL A 202 -32.58 -14.38 -13.62
CA VAL A 202 -32.67 -12.93 -13.37
C VAL A 202 -31.27 -12.33 -13.47
N LYS A 203 -31.07 -11.41 -14.43
CA LYS A 203 -29.79 -10.72 -14.61
C LYS A 203 -29.48 -9.88 -13.36
N PRO A 204 -28.31 -10.06 -12.73
CA PRO A 204 -27.96 -9.23 -11.58
C PRO A 204 -27.79 -7.77 -12.02
N ALA A 205 -28.06 -6.84 -11.10
CA ALA A 205 -28.04 -5.40 -11.36
C ALA A 205 -26.74 -4.88 -11.99
N ILE A 206 -25.61 -5.54 -11.73
CA ILE A 206 -24.32 -5.22 -12.34
C ILE A 206 -24.33 -5.37 -13.87
N MET A 207 -25.04 -6.37 -14.41
CA MET A 207 -25.13 -6.60 -15.86
C MET A 207 -26.03 -5.57 -16.56
N GLU A 208 -26.82 -4.82 -15.79
CA GLU A 208 -27.67 -3.74 -16.31
C GLU A 208 -26.90 -2.43 -16.51
N LEU A 209 -25.70 -2.30 -15.92
CA LEU A 209 -24.86 -1.12 -16.06
C LEU A 209 -24.46 -0.88 -17.53
N PRO A 210 -24.64 0.35 -18.04
CA PRO A 210 -24.41 0.63 -19.46
C PRO A 210 -22.96 0.42 -19.91
N GLU A 211 -21.98 0.71 -19.04
CA GLU A 211 -20.56 0.59 -19.35
C GLU A 211 -20.15 -0.87 -19.56
N ILE A 212 -20.76 -1.78 -18.78
CA ILE A 212 -20.55 -3.23 -18.92
C ILE A 212 -21.21 -3.72 -20.21
N LYS A 213 -22.42 -3.24 -20.55
CA LYS A 213 -23.08 -3.55 -21.82
C LYS A 213 -22.26 -3.09 -23.03
N ALA A 214 -21.68 -1.88 -22.97
CA ALA A 214 -20.83 -1.34 -24.02
C ALA A 214 -19.56 -2.17 -24.23
N ALA A 215 -18.85 -2.51 -23.15
CA ALA A 215 -17.65 -3.36 -23.22
C ALA A 215 -17.97 -4.77 -23.75
N LEU A 216 -19.09 -5.35 -23.32
CA LEU A 216 -19.54 -6.68 -23.74
C LEU A 216 -19.93 -6.71 -25.23
N ARG A 217 -20.58 -5.67 -25.75
CA ARG A 217 -20.85 -5.51 -27.20
C ARG A 217 -19.54 -5.44 -28.00
N ALA A 218 -18.55 -4.68 -27.52
CA ALA A 218 -17.27 -4.55 -28.21
C ALA A 218 -16.50 -5.88 -28.29
N ILE A 219 -16.54 -6.69 -27.23
CA ILE A 219 -15.87 -8.00 -27.17
C ILE A 219 -16.61 -9.08 -28.00
N ARG A 220 -17.94 -8.98 -28.13
CA ARG A 220 -18.76 -9.88 -28.96
C ARG A 220 -18.78 -9.51 -30.45
N ASN A 221 -18.08 -8.46 -30.87
CA ASN A 221 -17.99 -8.11 -32.29
C ASN A 221 -17.12 -9.13 -33.05
N MET A 222 -17.76 -10.04 -33.78
CA MET A 222 -17.12 -11.13 -34.53
C MET A 222 -17.11 -10.94 -36.06
N ASN A 223 -17.64 -9.83 -36.57
CA ASN A 223 -18.01 -9.66 -37.98
C ASN A 223 -16.85 -9.85 -39.00
N ASN A 224 -15.59 -9.63 -38.60
CA ASN A 224 -14.42 -9.67 -39.48
C ASN A 224 -13.44 -10.83 -39.17
N LEU A 225 -13.81 -11.79 -38.32
CA LEU A 225 -12.90 -12.87 -37.89
C LEU A 225 -13.10 -14.16 -38.71
N PRO A 226 -12.01 -14.86 -39.09
CA PRO A 226 -12.11 -16.11 -39.83
C PRO A 226 -12.65 -17.24 -38.94
N VAL A 227 -13.49 -18.11 -39.50
CA VAL A 227 -14.03 -19.29 -38.82
C VAL A 227 -12.95 -20.37 -38.69
N LEU A 228 -12.54 -20.68 -37.46
CA LEU A 228 -11.61 -21.75 -37.15
C LEU A 228 -12.41 -23.05 -36.93
N ARG A 229 -12.13 -24.11 -37.70
CA ARG A 229 -12.83 -25.41 -37.58
C ARG A 229 -12.07 -26.33 -36.62
N MET A 230 -12.74 -26.78 -35.55
CA MET A 230 -12.23 -27.83 -34.67
C MET A 230 -12.40 -29.21 -35.32
N PRO A 231 -11.46 -30.16 -35.17
CA PRO A 231 -11.57 -31.51 -35.74
C PRO A 231 -12.71 -32.37 -35.16
N ASP A 232 -13.11 -32.15 -33.89
CA ASP A 232 -13.99 -33.07 -33.15
C ASP A 232 -15.30 -32.47 -32.59
N ASP A 233 -15.55 -31.16 -32.72
CA ASP A 233 -16.71 -30.51 -32.09
C ASP A 233 -17.54 -29.76 -33.16
N LYS A 234 -18.58 -30.41 -33.70
CA LYS A 234 -19.37 -29.87 -34.83
C LYS A 234 -20.35 -28.75 -34.47
N ASP A 235 -20.59 -28.46 -33.18
CA ASP A 235 -21.72 -27.59 -32.77
C ASP A 235 -21.38 -26.42 -31.80
N LYS A 236 -20.12 -26.16 -31.43
CA LYS A 236 -19.81 -25.03 -30.54
C LYS A 236 -19.58 -23.72 -31.30
N SER A 237 -20.52 -22.79 -31.21
CA SER A 237 -20.38 -21.43 -31.73
C SER A 237 -19.41 -20.60 -30.88
N VAL A 238 -18.35 -20.05 -31.49
CA VAL A 238 -17.45 -19.06 -30.86
C VAL A 238 -18.23 -17.74 -30.70
N ASN A 239 -18.44 -17.32 -29.46
CA ASN A 239 -19.33 -16.19 -29.12
C ASN A 239 -18.58 -14.87 -28.93
N ASP A 240 -17.25 -14.90 -28.73
CA ASP A 240 -16.45 -13.69 -28.54
C ASP A 240 -15.00 -13.78 -29.02
N ILE A 241 -14.33 -12.63 -29.01
CA ILE A 241 -12.94 -12.45 -29.46
C ILE A 241 -11.95 -13.30 -28.65
N LEU A 242 -12.21 -13.56 -27.36
CA LEU A 242 -11.31 -14.30 -26.48
C LEU A 242 -11.44 -15.82 -26.68
N GLU A 243 -12.64 -16.34 -26.91
CA GLU A 243 -12.88 -17.72 -27.36
C GLU A 243 -12.25 -17.97 -28.73
N TRP A 244 -12.26 -16.97 -29.61
CA TRP A 244 -11.56 -17.07 -30.89
C TRP A 244 -10.04 -17.19 -30.70
N LEU A 245 -9.45 -16.36 -29.84
CA LEU A 245 -8.02 -16.46 -29.48
C LEU A 245 -7.70 -17.80 -28.80
N ALA A 246 -8.58 -18.30 -27.94
CA ALA A 246 -8.46 -19.61 -27.30
C ALA A 246 -8.46 -20.74 -28.33
N SER A 247 -9.33 -20.66 -29.34
CA SER A 247 -9.41 -21.64 -30.43
C SER A 247 -8.20 -21.59 -31.36
N ALA A 248 -7.61 -20.40 -31.53
CA ALA A 248 -6.42 -20.19 -32.36
C ALA A 248 -5.13 -20.71 -31.71
N PHE A 249 -4.96 -20.53 -30.39
CA PHE A 249 -3.69 -20.78 -29.70
C PHE A 249 -3.74 -21.85 -28.59
N GLY A 250 -4.93 -22.37 -28.27
CA GLY A 250 -5.18 -23.42 -27.27
C GLY A 250 -4.92 -22.99 -25.82
N PHE A 251 -5.53 -21.87 -25.41
CA PHE A 251 -5.54 -21.40 -24.02
C PHE A 251 -6.54 -22.20 -23.15
N GLN A 252 -6.34 -22.23 -21.83
CA GLN A 252 -7.23 -22.89 -20.88
C GLN A 252 -8.57 -22.17 -20.76
N LYS A 253 -9.70 -22.91 -20.76
CA LYS A 253 -11.06 -22.35 -20.65
C LYS A 253 -11.26 -21.45 -19.43
N ALA A 254 -10.75 -21.88 -18.26
CA ALA A 254 -10.83 -21.10 -17.03
C ALA A 254 -10.02 -19.79 -17.11
N ASN A 255 -8.86 -19.80 -17.76
CA ASN A 255 -8.08 -18.58 -17.98
C ASN A 255 -8.83 -17.60 -18.90
N VAL A 256 -9.44 -18.11 -19.97
CA VAL A 256 -10.25 -17.32 -20.90
C VAL A 256 -11.43 -16.66 -20.19
N ALA A 257 -12.18 -17.42 -19.38
CA ALA A 257 -13.28 -16.89 -18.59
C ALA A 257 -12.82 -15.78 -17.62
N ASN A 258 -11.73 -16.00 -16.90
CA ASN A 258 -11.15 -15.03 -15.96
C ASN A 258 -10.67 -13.75 -16.66
N GLN A 259 -9.92 -13.88 -17.77
CA GLN A 259 -9.39 -12.72 -18.50
C GLN A 259 -10.49 -11.95 -19.24
N ARG A 260 -11.55 -12.62 -19.68
CA ARG A 260 -12.75 -11.99 -20.25
C ARG A 260 -13.40 -11.05 -19.26
N GLU A 261 -13.71 -11.55 -18.08
CA GLU A 261 -14.28 -10.76 -17.00
C GLU A 261 -13.38 -9.59 -16.61
N HIS A 262 -12.08 -9.86 -16.44
CA HIS A 262 -11.09 -8.84 -16.10
C HIS A 262 -11.02 -7.73 -17.18
N LEU A 263 -11.02 -8.09 -18.47
CA LEU A 263 -10.99 -7.12 -19.56
C LEU A 263 -12.28 -6.29 -19.64
N ILE A 264 -13.45 -6.91 -19.44
CA ILE A 264 -14.75 -6.20 -19.41
C ILE A 264 -14.74 -5.15 -18.29
N LEU A 265 -14.37 -5.55 -17.07
CA LEU A 265 -14.32 -4.65 -15.93
C LEU A 265 -13.28 -3.54 -16.13
N LEU A 266 -12.12 -3.86 -16.71
CA LEU A 266 -11.08 -2.87 -16.97
C LEU A 266 -11.53 -1.83 -18.00
N LEU A 267 -12.17 -2.26 -19.09
CA LEU A 267 -12.73 -1.38 -20.10
C LEU A 267 -13.86 -0.52 -19.55
N ALA A 268 -14.84 -1.11 -18.85
CA ALA A 268 -15.94 -0.38 -18.24
C ALA A 268 -15.45 0.70 -17.25
N ASN A 269 -14.51 0.34 -16.38
CA ASN A 269 -13.91 1.27 -15.42
C ASN A 269 -13.05 2.36 -16.08
N MET A 270 -12.39 2.08 -17.20
CA MET A 270 -11.62 3.11 -17.93
C MET A 270 -12.55 4.04 -18.72
N ASP A 271 -13.59 3.50 -19.34
CA ASP A 271 -14.55 4.24 -20.17
C ASP A 271 -15.33 5.27 -19.33
N ILE A 272 -15.80 4.86 -18.14
CA ILE A 272 -16.53 5.77 -17.23
C ILE A 272 -15.68 6.95 -16.76
N ARG A 273 -14.35 6.77 -16.66
CA ARG A 273 -13.42 7.84 -16.25
C ARG A 273 -13.09 8.80 -17.38
N ASN A 274 -13.18 8.34 -18.63
CA ASN A 274 -12.88 9.13 -19.82
C ASN A 274 -14.11 9.90 -20.32
N LYS A 275 -15.32 9.37 -20.13
CA LYS A 275 -16.58 10.04 -20.50
C LYS A 275 -16.87 11.23 -19.58
N SER A 276 -17.23 12.37 -20.18
CA SER A 276 -17.65 13.55 -19.43
C SER A 276 -19.10 13.40 -18.95
N VAL A 277 -19.50 14.15 -17.92
CA VAL A 277 -20.88 14.13 -17.39
C VAL A 277 -21.89 14.68 -18.41
N ASP A 278 -21.41 15.43 -19.40
CA ASP A 278 -22.25 16.11 -20.37
C ASP A 278 -22.51 15.24 -21.63
N ASP A 279 -21.86 14.08 -21.76
CA ASP A 279 -21.99 13.12 -22.87
C ASP A 279 -23.05 12.02 -22.62
N ASP A 280 -24.09 12.33 -21.83
CA ASP A 280 -25.09 11.38 -21.33
C ASP A 280 -25.90 10.63 -22.42
N ALA A 281 -25.74 10.98 -23.70
CA ALA A 281 -26.46 10.37 -24.83
C ALA A 281 -25.82 9.08 -25.39
N ASN A 282 -24.53 8.79 -25.12
CA ASN A 282 -23.76 7.73 -25.82
C ASN A 282 -23.16 6.65 -24.89
N TYR A 283 -23.90 6.24 -23.86
CA TYR A 283 -23.48 5.16 -22.95
C TYR A 283 -23.50 3.75 -23.56
N ASN A 284 -24.06 3.58 -24.76
CA ASN A 284 -24.26 2.27 -25.38
C ASN A 284 -23.04 1.73 -26.14
N GLU A 285 -22.05 2.57 -26.43
CA GLU A 285 -20.86 2.21 -27.19
C GLU A 285 -19.58 2.55 -26.41
N LEU A 286 -18.55 1.71 -26.60
CA LEU A 286 -17.25 1.85 -25.96
C LEU A 286 -16.42 2.89 -26.73
N ASP A 287 -15.87 3.89 -26.03
CA ASP A 287 -15.05 4.91 -26.69
C ASP A 287 -13.76 4.30 -27.25
N SER A 288 -13.49 4.54 -28.53
CA SER A 288 -12.26 4.13 -29.21
C SER A 288 -10.99 4.67 -28.52
N TYR A 289 -11.08 5.85 -27.89
CA TYR A 289 -9.97 6.43 -27.13
C TYR A 289 -9.64 5.59 -25.88
N THR A 290 -10.64 5.02 -25.21
CA THR A 290 -10.46 4.14 -24.04
C THR A 290 -9.64 2.90 -24.40
N VAL A 291 -9.96 2.24 -25.53
CA VAL A 291 -9.24 1.05 -26.00
C VAL A 291 -7.80 1.41 -26.36
N LYS A 292 -7.58 2.52 -27.06
CA LYS A 292 -6.24 3.01 -27.39
C LYS A 292 -5.42 3.31 -26.15
N GLN A 293 -6.00 3.99 -25.15
CA GLN A 293 -5.34 4.29 -23.89
C GLN A 293 -4.95 3.02 -23.12
N LEU A 294 -5.80 1.99 -23.14
CA LEU A 294 -5.51 0.70 -22.53
C LEU A 294 -4.35 -0.02 -23.26
N LYS A 295 -4.39 -0.04 -24.60
CA LYS A 295 -3.32 -0.59 -25.43
C LYS A 295 -1.98 0.08 -25.12
N ASP A 296 -1.93 1.41 -25.14
CA ASP A 296 -0.70 2.18 -24.91
C ASP A 296 -0.12 1.92 -23.50
N LYS A 297 -0.98 1.64 -22.50
CA LYS A 297 -0.55 1.25 -21.15
C LYS A 297 0.01 -0.18 -21.11
N ILE A 298 -0.71 -1.16 -21.68
CA ILE A 298 -0.31 -2.57 -21.65
C ILE A 298 1.00 -2.77 -22.44
N PHE A 299 1.10 -2.18 -23.63
CA PHE A 299 2.22 -2.42 -24.54
C PHE A 299 3.42 -1.50 -24.32
N LYS A 300 3.41 -0.61 -23.32
CA LYS A 300 4.55 0.28 -23.01
C LYS A 300 5.88 -0.47 -22.86
N ASN A 301 5.86 -1.62 -22.20
CA ASN A 301 7.05 -2.46 -22.00
C ASN A 301 7.48 -3.13 -23.32
N TYR A 302 6.53 -3.70 -24.05
CA TYR A 302 6.78 -4.29 -25.37
C TYR A 302 7.35 -3.27 -26.36
N GLU A 303 6.81 -2.05 -26.38
CA GLU A 303 7.30 -0.96 -27.21
C GLU A 303 8.74 -0.59 -26.90
N SER A 304 9.09 -0.59 -25.61
CA SER A 304 10.45 -0.32 -25.17
C SER A 304 11.39 -1.47 -25.55
N TRP A 305 10.93 -2.72 -25.42
CA TRP A 305 11.68 -3.92 -25.72
C TRP A 305 11.99 -4.07 -27.21
N TYR A 306 11.01 -3.93 -28.12
CA TYR A 306 11.28 -4.09 -29.55
C TYR A 306 12.19 -2.98 -30.08
N LYS A 307 12.04 -1.73 -29.59
CA LYS A 307 12.92 -0.60 -29.92
C LYS A 307 14.34 -0.85 -29.44
N TYR A 308 14.49 -1.50 -28.28
CA TYR A 308 15.78 -1.87 -27.70
C TYR A 308 16.51 -2.96 -28.50
N LEU A 309 15.79 -3.99 -28.96
CA LEU A 309 16.34 -5.07 -29.79
C LEU A 309 16.41 -4.74 -31.30
N HIS A 310 15.97 -3.55 -31.70
CA HIS A 310 15.93 -3.13 -33.10
C HIS A 310 15.15 -4.09 -34.02
N CYS A 311 14.07 -4.72 -33.52
CA CYS A 311 13.20 -5.59 -34.30
C CYS A 311 11.92 -4.85 -34.76
N PRO A 312 11.31 -5.24 -35.90
CA PRO A 312 10.08 -4.60 -36.40
C PRO A 312 8.90 -4.88 -35.49
N THR A 313 7.98 -3.92 -35.33
CA THR A 313 6.77 -4.15 -34.51
C THR A 313 5.78 -5.09 -35.21
N ASN A 314 5.25 -6.04 -34.45
CA ASN A 314 4.12 -6.88 -34.88
C ASN A 314 2.74 -6.32 -34.49
N LEU A 315 2.67 -5.13 -33.90
CA LEU A 315 1.42 -4.37 -33.74
C LEU A 315 1.10 -3.65 -35.07
N ARG A 316 0.56 -4.39 -36.05
CA ARG A 316 0.24 -3.89 -37.39
C ARG A 316 -1.24 -3.56 -37.52
N PHE A 317 -1.56 -2.46 -38.19
CA PHE A 317 -2.92 -1.99 -38.48
C PHE A 317 -3.07 -1.69 -39.98
N PRO A 318 -3.44 -2.68 -40.82
CA PRO A 318 -3.63 -2.48 -42.26
C PRO A 318 -4.76 -1.47 -42.57
N PRO A 319 -4.69 -0.72 -43.68
CA PRO A 319 -5.77 0.18 -44.06
C PRO A 319 -7.06 -0.61 -44.38
N GLY A 320 -8.19 -0.21 -43.78
CA GLY A 320 -9.50 -0.85 -43.99
C GLY A 320 -9.93 -1.86 -42.92
N CYS A 321 -9.11 -2.14 -41.89
CA CYS A 321 -9.52 -2.99 -40.77
C CYS A 321 -10.26 -2.21 -39.66
N ASP A 322 -11.15 -2.89 -38.94
CA ASP A 322 -11.69 -2.38 -37.67
C ASP A 322 -10.55 -2.28 -36.65
N LYS A 323 -10.06 -1.05 -36.45
CA LYS A 323 -8.93 -0.77 -35.57
C LYS A 323 -9.26 -1.11 -34.11
N GLN A 324 -10.50 -0.86 -33.67
CA GLN A 324 -10.90 -1.12 -32.29
C GLN A 324 -10.91 -2.61 -32.00
N GLN A 325 -11.45 -3.41 -32.92
CA GLN A 325 -11.44 -4.88 -32.83
C GLN A 325 -10.01 -5.44 -32.79
N LEU A 326 -9.11 -4.92 -33.64
CA LEU A 326 -7.72 -5.38 -33.68
C LEU A 326 -6.93 -4.97 -32.43
N GLU A 327 -7.17 -3.78 -31.89
CA GLU A 327 -6.58 -3.37 -30.60
C GLU A 327 -7.06 -4.27 -29.45
N LEU A 328 -8.34 -4.64 -29.42
CA LEU A 328 -8.89 -5.59 -28.44
C LEU A 328 -8.31 -7.01 -28.60
N LEU A 329 -8.09 -7.47 -29.83
CA LEU A 329 -7.42 -8.75 -30.12
C LEU A 329 -5.99 -8.79 -29.56
N TYR A 330 -5.19 -7.75 -29.79
CA TYR A 330 -3.84 -7.69 -29.23
C TYR A 330 -3.87 -7.65 -27.70
N ILE A 331 -4.74 -6.81 -27.11
CA ILE A 331 -4.91 -6.72 -25.65
C ILE A 331 -5.31 -8.07 -25.07
N GLY A 332 -6.32 -8.72 -25.66
CA GLY A 332 -6.83 -10.03 -25.25
C GLY A 332 -5.74 -11.10 -25.31
N LEU A 333 -4.98 -11.15 -26.42
CA LEU A 333 -3.87 -12.08 -26.58
C LEU A 333 -2.81 -11.89 -25.49
N TYR A 334 -2.42 -10.65 -25.19
CA TYR A 334 -1.45 -10.38 -24.13
C TYR A 334 -1.97 -10.79 -22.74
N LEU A 335 -3.25 -10.51 -22.44
CA LEU A 335 -3.87 -10.90 -21.17
C LEU A 335 -3.98 -12.42 -21.01
N LEU A 336 -4.29 -13.15 -22.08
CA LEU A 336 -4.33 -14.62 -22.07
C LEU A 336 -2.93 -15.21 -21.84
N ILE A 337 -1.91 -14.71 -22.55
CA ILE A 337 -0.50 -15.05 -22.32
C ILE A 337 -0.11 -14.79 -20.87
N TRP A 338 -0.43 -13.61 -20.35
CA TRP A 338 -0.14 -13.24 -18.97
C TRP A 338 -0.87 -14.16 -17.98
N GLY A 339 -2.13 -14.48 -18.25
CA GLY A 339 -2.98 -15.35 -17.45
C GLY A 339 -2.38 -16.74 -17.24
N GLU A 340 -1.80 -17.35 -18.27
CA GLU A 340 -1.18 -18.68 -18.19
C GLU A 340 0.33 -18.68 -17.89
N ALA A 341 1.00 -17.52 -17.89
CA ALA A 341 2.44 -17.43 -17.70
C ALA A 341 2.97 -17.89 -16.32
N SER A 342 2.12 -17.99 -15.28
CA SER A 342 2.53 -18.43 -13.93
C SER A 342 3.80 -17.68 -13.43
N ASN A 343 4.85 -18.40 -13.00
CA ASN A 343 6.12 -17.83 -12.55
C ASN A 343 6.89 -17.06 -13.65
N ILE A 344 6.58 -17.25 -14.93
CA ILE A 344 7.22 -16.53 -16.04
C ILE A 344 6.78 -15.05 -16.03
N ARG A 345 5.71 -14.67 -15.31
CA ARG A 345 5.30 -13.28 -15.13
C ARG A 345 6.39 -12.37 -14.57
N PHE A 346 7.36 -12.94 -13.84
CA PHE A 346 8.53 -12.21 -13.32
C PHE A 346 9.63 -11.99 -14.37
N MET A 347 9.43 -12.45 -15.61
CA MET A 347 10.36 -12.29 -16.75
C MET A 347 9.68 -11.47 -17.87
N PRO A 348 9.55 -10.13 -17.72
CA PRO A 348 8.77 -9.31 -18.64
C PRO A 348 9.27 -9.33 -20.10
N GLU A 349 10.57 -9.45 -20.34
CA GLU A 349 11.15 -9.53 -21.68
C GLU A 349 10.92 -10.90 -22.33
N CYS A 350 10.85 -11.96 -21.52
CA CYS A 350 10.35 -13.27 -21.97
C CYS A 350 8.89 -13.18 -22.44
N LEU A 351 8.04 -12.47 -21.69
CA LEU A 351 6.65 -12.23 -22.10
C LEU A 351 6.57 -11.41 -23.40
N CYS A 352 7.44 -10.39 -23.54
CA CYS A 352 7.52 -9.60 -24.77
C CYS A 352 7.90 -10.48 -25.98
N TYR A 353 8.85 -11.41 -25.80
CA TYR A 353 9.25 -12.37 -26.83
C TYR A 353 8.10 -13.32 -27.23
N ILE A 354 7.39 -13.90 -26.26
CA ILE A 354 6.22 -14.76 -26.51
C ILE A 354 5.13 -13.98 -27.26
N PHE A 355 4.77 -12.80 -26.76
CA PHE A 355 3.78 -11.94 -27.41
C PHE A 355 4.21 -11.53 -28.83
N HIS A 356 5.49 -11.20 -29.04
CA HIS A 356 6.01 -10.79 -30.35
C HIS A 356 5.74 -11.84 -31.43
N ASN A 357 6.01 -13.12 -31.13
CA ASN A 357 5.83 -14.20 -32.08
C ASN A 357 4.35 -14.56 -32.26
N MET A 358 3.58 -14.64 -31.18
CA MET A 358 2.15 -14.94 -31.25
C MET A 358 1.35 -13.84 -31.96
N ALA A 359 1.73 -12.57 -31.79
CA ALA A 359 1.13 -11.46 -32.52
C ALA A 359 1.42 -11.55 -34.03
N HIS A 360 2.61 -12.02 -34.42
CA HIS A 360 2.95 -12.29 -35.81
C HIS A 360 2.11 -13.42 -36.39
N GLU A 361 1.93 -14.52 -35.66
CA GLU A 361 1.06 -15.63 -36.04
C GLU A 361 -0.41 -15.19 -36.16
N MET A 362 -0.92 -14.43 -35.20
CA MET A 362 -2.28 -13.88 -35.24
C MET A 362 -2.49 -13.03 -36.49
N HIS A 363 -1.51 -12.18 -36.83
CA HIS A 363 -1.57 -11.38 -38.06
C HIS A 363 -1.55 -12.25 -39.32
N GLY A 364 -0.78 -13.34 -39.32
CA GLY A 364 -0.79 -14.36 -40.39
C GLY A 364 -2.15 -15.04 -40.56
N ILE A 365 -2.83 -15.38 -39.46
CA ILE A 365 -4.17 -15.98 -39.46
C ILE A 365 -5.22 -14.99 -40.01
N LEU A 366 -5.15 -13.72 -39.58
CA LEU A 366 -6.15 -12.70 -39.94
C LEU A 366 -6.03 -12.21 -41.39
N PHE A 367 -4.80 -12.07 -41.91
CA PHE A 367 -4.56 -11.41 -43.20
C PHE A 367 -3.88 -12.30 -44.25
N GLY A 368 -3.66 -13.59 -43.94
CA GLY A 368 -3.28 -14.62 -44.91
C GLY A 368 -2.08 -14.25 -45.77
N ASN A 369 -0.87 -14.21 -45.20
CA ASN A 369 0.36 -14.16 -45.99
C ASN A 369 1.29 -15.34 -45.63
N VAL A 370 1.91 -15.88 -46.68
CA VAL A 370 2.78 -17.07 -46.72
C VAL A 370 3.90 -17.00 -45.68
N LEU A 371 4.11 -18.10 -44.93
CA LEU A 371 5.29 -18.30 -44.08
C LEU A 371 6.57 -18.23 -44.92
N PRO A 372 7.54 -17.35 -44.62
CA PRO A 372 8.76 -17.22 -45.43
C PRO A 372 9.66 -18.48 -45.40
N VAL A 373 9.40 -19.45 -44.53
CA VAL A 373 10.25 -20.63 -44.32
C VAL A 373 9.65 -21.94 -44.89
N SER A 374 8.35 -22.01 -45.20
CA SER A 374 7.74 -23.28 -45.66
C SER A 374 6.84 -23.19 -46.89
N GLY A 375 6.57 -22.01 -47.46
CA GLY A 375 5.89 -21.89 -48.76
C GLY A 375 4.46 -22.44 -48.84
N GLY A 376 3.88 -22.94 -47.74
CA GLY A 376 2.50 -23.39 -47.65
C GLY A 376 1.55 -22.28 -47.20
N ALA A 377 0.29 -22.36 -47.64
CA ALA A 377 -0.81 -21.56 -47.08
C ALA A 377 -0.93 -21.82 -45.57
N TYR A 378 -1.28 -20.79 -44.79
CA TYR A 378 -1.56 -20.89 -43.36
C TYR A 378 -2.76 -21.83 -43.18
N GLN A 379 -2.54 -23.13 -42.99
CA GLN A 379 -3.61 -24.00 -42.51
C GLN A 379 -3.76 -23.70 -41.02
N PRO A 380 -4.93 -23.26 -40.55
CA PRO A 380 -5.18 -23.10 -39.13
C PRO A 380 -5.16 -24.50 -38.52
N VAL A 381 -3.99 -24.94 -38.06
CA VAL A 381 -3.89 -26.09 -37.18
C VAL A 381 -4.45 -25.60 -35.87
N SER A 382 -5.73 -25.89 -35.63
CA SER A 382 -6.31 -25.69 -34.31
C SER A 382 -5.46 -26.49 -33.33
N HIS A 383 -4.78 -25.79 -32.44
CA HIS A 383 -4.05 -26.43 -31.38
C HIS A 383 -5.08 -26.96 -30.37
N GLY A 384 -4.97 -28.24 -29.99
CA GLY A 384 -5.87 -28.83 -28.99
C GLY A 384 -5.87 -28.05 -27.66
N GLU A 385 -6.88 -28.28 -26.83
CA GLU A 385 -6.99 -27.60 -25.53
C GLU A 385 -5.68 -27.71 -24.73
N GLU A 386 -5.27 -26.59 -24.10
CA GLU A 386 -4.06 -26.46 -23.26
C GLU A 386 -2.70 -26.55 -23.99
N SER A 387 -2.67 -26.44 -25.32
CA SER A 387 -1.41 -26.42 -26.07
C SER A 387 -0.47 -25.30 -25.68
N PHE A 388 -0.97 -24.10 -25.39
CA PHE A 388 -0.12 -22.97 -25.01
C PHE A 388 0.66 -23.27 -23.72
N LEU A 389 -0.03 -23.77 -22.70
CA LEU A 389 0.57 -24.15 -21.43
C LEU A 389 1.61 -25.27 -21.62
N ARG A 390 1.29 -26.30 -22.39
CA ARG A 390 2.17 -27.47 -22.60
C ARG A 390 3.38 -27.15 -23.47
N ASP A 391 3.18 -26.43 -24.57
CA ASP A 391 4.18 -26.30 -25.63
C ASP A 391 5.01 -25.01 -25.49
N VAL A 392 4.46 -23.95 -24.83
CA VAL A 392 5.16 -22.67 -24.61
C VAL A 392 5.60 -22.47 -23.16
N VAL A 393 4.67 -22.55 -22.19
CA VAL A 393 4.95 -22.19 -20.79
C VAL A 393 5.76 -23.27 -20.08
N THR A 394 5.36 -24.54 -20.20
CA THR A 394 5.98 -25.67 -19.47
C THR A 394 7.48 -25.79 -19.72
N PRO A 395 8.00 -25.72 -20.97
CA PRO A 395 9.44 -25.81 -21.22
C PRO A 395 10.26 -24.72 -20.51
N ILE A 396 9.75 -23.50 -20.43
CA ILE A 396 10.43 -22.38 -19.76
C ILE A 396 10.32 -22.53 -18.25
N TYR A 397 9.16 -22.96 -17.75
CA TYR A 397 8.95 -23.24 -16.33
C TYR A 397 9.89 -24.33 -15.81
N GLU A 398 10.10 -25.41 -16.57
CA GLU A 398 11.03 -26.49 -16.20
C GLU A 398 12.46 -25.97 -15.98
N VAL A 399 12.92 -25.02 -16.80
CA VAL A 399 14.23 -24.35 -16.62
C VAL A 399 14.28 -23.62 -15.28
N ILE A 400 13.23 -22.85 -14.95
CA ILE A 400 13.13 -22.09 -13.69
C ILE A 400 13.08 -23.07 -12.49
N HIS A 401 12.28 -24.12 -12.59
CA HIS A 401 12.13 -25.13 -11.53
C HIS A 401 13.45 -25.87 -11.26
N LYS A 402 14.18 -26.26 -12.32
CA LYS A 402 15.50 -26.89 -12.21
C LYS A 402 16.54 -25.95 -11.58
N GLU A 403 16.54 -24.65 -11.91
CA GLU A 403 17.44 -23.66 -11.28
C GLU A 403 17.05 -23.36 -9.82
N SER A 404 15.76 -23.24 -9.51
CA SER A 404 15.26 -23.05 -8.14
C SER A 404 15.65 -24.21 -7.22
N SER A 405 15.54 -25.45 -7.72
CA SER A 405 15.97 -26.66 -6.98
C SER A 405 17.48 -26.65 -6.62
N ARG A 406 18.30 -25.86 -7.31
CA ARG A 406 19.74 -25.70 -7.02
C ARG A 406 20.03 -24.72 -5.88
N ASN A 407 19.05 -23.92 -5.47
CA ASN A 407 19.16 -22.98 -4.36
C ASN A 407 19.31 -23.67 -2.99
N GLN A 408 18.95 -24.96 -2.87
CA GLN A 408 19.02 -25.73 -1.61
C GLN A 408 18.40 -24.98 -0.41
N ASN A 409 17.20 -24.40 -0.57
CA ASN A 409 16.52 -23.60 0.47
C ASN A 409 17.35 -22.40 1.00
N GLY A 410 18.22 -21.81 0.15
CA GLY A 410 19.00 -20.61 0.48
C GLY A 410 20.38 -20.89 1.06
N THR A 411 20.82 -22.16 1.16
CA THR A 411 22.17 -22.51 1.63
C THR A 411 23.23 -22.48 0.54
N ALA A 412 22.82 -22.47 -0.74
CA ALA A 412 23.75 -22.41 -1.87
C ALA A 412 24.23 -20.98 -2.13
N SER A 413 25.53 -20.81 -2.44
CA SER A 413 26.08 -19.52 -2.89
C SER A 413 25.31 -19.01 -4.12
N HIS A 414 24.97 -17.72 -4.15
CA HIS A 414 24.31 -17.04 -5.29
C HIS A 414 25.08 -17.12 -6.62
N SER A 415 26.32 -17.62 -6.59
CA SER A 415 27.14 -17.90 -7.77
C SER A 415 26.83 -19.25 -8.43
N ALA A 416 26.20 -20.18 -7.70
CA ALA A 416 25.98 -21.55 -8.13
C ALA A 416 24.66 -21.75 -8.92
N TRP A 417 23.69 -20.86 -8.74
CA TRP A 417 22.35 -20.94 -9.33
C TRP A 417 21.93 -19.60 -9.97
N ARG A 418 20.95 -19.63 -10.88
CA ARG A 418 20.40 -18.44 -11.56
C ARG A 418 19.01 -18.09 -11.04
N ASN A 419 18.74 -16.81 -10.81
CA ASN A 419 17.38 -16.35 -10.49
C ASN A 419 16.58 -16.04 -11.77
N TYR A 420 15.32 -15.62 -11.62
CA TYR A 420 14.48 -15.24 -12.76
C TYR A 420 15.05 -14.03 -13.53
N ASP A 421 15.70 -13.07 -12.87
CA ASP A 421 16.36 -11.94 -13.54
C ASP A 421 17.51 -12.40 -14.45
N ASP A 422 18.32 -13.35 -13.98
CA ASP A 422 19.44 -13.93 -14.75
C ASP A 422 18.94 -14.68 -16.00
N LEU A 423 17.77 -15.31 -15.92
CA LEU A 423 17.13 -15.98 -17.06
C LEU A 423 16.49 -14.96 -18.01
N ASN A 424 15.89 -13.90 -17.47
CA ASN A 424 15.26 -12.84 -18.22
C ASN A 424 16.27 -12.03 -19.06
N GLU A 425 17.51 -11.88 -18.59
CA GLU A 425 18.60 -11.24 -19.34
C GLU A 425 18.84 -11.92 -20.73
N TYR A 426 18.50 -13.21 -20.89
CA TYR A 426 18.60 -13.88 -22.19
C TYR A 426 17.78 -13.17 -23.28
N PHE A 427 16.60 -12.63 -22.89
CA PHE A 427 15.66 -11.94 -23.77
C PHE A 427 16.01 -10.45 -23.98
N TRP A 428 17.12 -9.97 -23.40
CA TRP A 428 17.68 -8.65 -23.69
C TRP A 428 18.64 -8.65 -24.88
N SER A 429 18.71 -9.73 -25.66
CA SER A 429 19.59 -9.76 -26.82
C SER A 429 18.95 -10.47 -27.99
N ASP A 430 19.39 -10.13 -29.21
CA ASP A 430 18.94 -10.78 -30.45
C ASP A 430 19.21 -12.29 -30.47
N LYS A 431 19.97 -12.81 -29.50
CA LYS A 431 20.15 -14.25 -29.28
C LYS A 431 18.83 -14.94 -28.93
N CYS A 432 17.84 -14.24 -28.37
CA CYS A 432 16.54 -14.82 -28.09
C CYS A 432 15.83 -15.32 -29.37
N PHE A 433 16.03 -14.67 -30.52
CA PHE A 433 15.48 -15.15 -31.80
C PHE A 433 16.11 -16.45 -32.29
N LYS A 434 17.29 -16.85 -31.78
CA LYS A 434 17.87 -18.17 -32.05
C LYS A 434 17.09 -19.32 -31.40
N LEU A 435 16.22 -19.00 -30.43
CA LEU A 435 15.33 -19.98 -29.82
C LEU A 435 14.31 -20.53 -30.83
N GLY A 436 13.98 -19.76 -31.87
CA GLY A 436 12.99 -20.13 -32.88
C GLY A 436 11.55 -20.06 -32.37
N TRP A 437 10.59 -20.07 -33.31
CA TRP A 437 9.16 -20.19 -33.01
C TRP A 437 8.53 -21.13 -34.03
N PRO A 438 8.10 -22.36 -33.66
CA PRO A 438 8.13 -22.97 -32.31
C PRO A 438 9.54 -23.11 -31.70
N MET A 439 9.62 -23.13 -30.36
CA MET A 439 10.90 -23.11 -29.65
C MET A 439 11.71 -24.41 -29.82
N ASP A 440 12.98 -24.29 -30.23
CA ASP A 440 13.90 -25.42 -30.32
C ASP A 440 14.40 -25.85 -28.93
N LYS A 441 13.97 -27.03 -28.47
CA LYS A 441 14.36 -27.62 -27.18
C LYS A 441 15.87 -27.93 -27.09
N LYS A 442 16.61 -27.91 -28.21
CA LYS A 442 18.07 -28.08 -28.25
C LYS A 442 18.83 -26.77 -28.09
N ALA A 443 18.15 -25.63 -28.06
CA ALA A 443 18.79 -24.32 -27.90
C ALA A 443 19.46 -24.18 -26.52
N ASP A 444 20.53 -23.39 -26.45
CA ASP A 444 21.34 -23.11 -25.25
C ASP A 444 20.54 -22.72 -24.00
N PHE A 445 19.33 -22.18 -24.18
CA PHE A 445 18.44 -21.80 -23.09
C PHE A 445 17.89 -23.01 -22.31
N PHE A 446 17.55 -24.11 -23.00
CA PHE A 446 16.96 -25.32 -22.42
C PHE A 446 18.00 -26.40 -22.06
N VAL A 447 19.23 -26.29 -22.56
CA VAL A 447 20.30 -27.26 -22.30
C VAL A 447 20.79 -27.16 -20.85
N HIS A 448 20.48 -28.18 -20.05
CA HIS A 448 21.04 -28.38 -18.71
C HIS A 448 21.92 -29.64 -18.69
N SER A 449 23.15 -29.55 -18.20
CA SER A 449 23.97 -30.75 -17.95
C SER A 449 23.39 -31.53 -16.76
N ASP A 450 22.60 -32.57 -17.05
CA ASP A 450 21.80 -33.32 -16.06
C ASP A 450 22.60 -34.27 -15.14
N LYS A 451 23.94 -34.27 -15.15
CA LYS A 451 24.71 -35.17 -14.28
C LYS A 451 25.02 -34.54 -12.92
N ARG A 452 24.14 -34.78 -11.96
CA ARG A 452 24.39 -34.61 -10.52
C ARG A 452 25.32 -35.73 -10.03
N ASN A 453 26.60 -35.70 -10.41
CA ASN A 453 27.60 -36.62 -9.85
C ASN A 453 27.88 -36.24 -8.39
N LYS A 454 27.13 -36.84 -7.45
CA LYS A 454 27.28 -36.67 -6.01
C LYS A 454 28.56 -37.28 -5.42
N ALA A 455 29.45 -37.85 -6.22
CA ALA A 455 30.52 -38.70 -5.68
C ALA A 455 31.88 -38.02 -5.46
N ASN A 456 32.23 -36.89 -6.10
CA ASN A 456 33.56 -36.29 -5.91
C ASN A 456 33.54 -34.79 -6.19
N VAL A 457 33.37 -33.96 -5.16
CA VAL A 457 33.71 -32.53 -5.23
C VAL A 457 34.69 -32.21 -4.10
N GLY A 458 35.96 -32.52 -4.37
CA GLY A 458 37.07 -31.85 -3.71
C GLY A 458 37.04 -30.35 -4.03
N HIS A 459 37.50 -29.55 -3.08
CA HIS A 459 37.18 -28.13 -2.92
C HIS A 459 37.52 -27.16 -4.07
N ASN A 460 38.00 -27.58 -5.25
CA ASN A 460 38.47 -26.65 -6.29
C ASN A 460 38.24 -27.04 -7.76
N ASN A 461 37.41 -28.04 -8.09
CA ASN A 461 37.16 -28.39 -9.50
C ASN A 461 35.73 -28.04 -9.96
N VAL A 462 35.62 -26.95 -10.70
CA VAL A 462 34.40 -26.55 -11.42
C VAL A 462 34.18 -27.50 -12.59
N ALA A 463 33.03 -28.19 -12.60
CA ALA A 463 32.62 -29.07 -13.68
C ALA A 463 32.57 -28.32 -15.03
N THR A 464 33.44 -28.72 -15.95
CA THR A 464 33.38 -28.37 -17.38
C THR A 464 32.18 -29.07 -18.01
N GLY A 465 31.06 -28.35 -18.11
CA GLY A 465 29.89 -28.75 -18.91
C GLY A 465 29.24 -27.50 -19.49
N GLY A 466 28.61 -27.61 -20.67
CA GLY A 466 28.11 -26.53 -21.55
C GLY A 466 27.07 -25.55 -20.98
N ARG A 467 27.05 -25.29 -19.68
CA ARG A 467 26.29 -24.24 -19.04
C ARG A 467 27.01 -22.90 -19.24
N LYS A 468 26.31 -21.91 -19.81
CA LYS A 468 26.81 -20.53 -19.84
C LYS A 468 27.02 -20.02 -18.39
N PRO A 469 28.18 -19.49 -18.00
CA PRO A 469 28.36 -18.93 -16.65
C PRO A 469 27.39 -17.75 -16.41
N LYS A 470 27.05 -17.47 -15.15
CA LYS A 470 26.21 -16.33 -14.75
C LYS A 470 26.74 -15.05 -15.44
N ALA A 471 25.88 -14.40 -16.21
CA ALA A 471 26.31 -13.35 -17.14
C ALA A 471 26.88 -12.14 -16.39
N ASN A 472 26.29 -11.77 -15.25
CA ASN A 472 26.73 -10.61 -14.48
C ASN A 472 26.75 -10.90 -12.98
N PHE A 473 27.94 -10.76 -12.41
CA PHE A 473 28.20 -10.57 -10.98
C PHE A 473 28.16 -11.83 -10.09
N VAL A 474 29.36 -12.36 -9.85
CA VAL A 474 29.68 -13.13 -8.65
C VAL A 474 30.60 -12.24 -7.81
N GLU A 475 30.05 -11.60 -6.78
CA GLU A 475 30.83 -10.73 -5.90
C GLU A 475 31.70 -11.59 -4.97
N ASN A 476 33.01 -11.63 -5.22
CA ASN A 476 33.94 -12.02 -4.17
C ASN A 476 34.21 -10.77 -3.34
N ARG A 477 33.53 -10.63 -2.20
CA ARG A 477 33.68 -9.45 -1.34
C ARG A 477 35.10 -9.41 -0.76
N THR A 478 35.86 -8.38 -1.14
CA THR A 478 37.16 -8.02 -0.56
C THR A 478 37.12 -6.57 -0.13
N PHE A 479 37.96 -6.17 0.83
CA PHE A 479 38.02 -4.78 1.31
C PHE A 479 38.31 -3.78 0.17
N TRP A 480 39.06 -4.18 -0.85
CA TRP A 480 39.32 -3.38 -2.05
C TRP A 480 38.07 -3.05 -2.88
N HIS A 481 36.97 -3.79 -2.74
CA HIS A 481 35.70 -3.42 -3.35
C HIS A 481 35.12 -2.14 -2.74
N LEU A 482 35.38 -1.84 -1.46
CA LEU A 482 34.93 -0.60 -0.84
C LEU A 482 35.63 0.60 -1.49
N TYR A 483 36.96 0.53 -1.63
CA TYR A 483 37.73 1.58 -2.30
C TYR A 483 37.31 1.76 -3.76
N ARG A 484 37.16 0.65 -4.51
CA ARG A 484 36.69 0.68 -5.91
C ARG A 484 35.30 1.30 -6.06
N SER A 485 34.38 1.04 -5.13
CA SER A 485 32.98 1.48 -5.24
C SER A 485 32.80 2.95 -4.91
N PHE A 486 33.65 3.51 -4.05
CA PHE A 486 33.63 4.92 -3.63
C PHE A 486 34.85 5.70 -4.14
N ASP A 487 35.43 5.27 -5.27
CA ASP A 487 36.66 5.81 -5.85
C ASP A 487 36.60 7.34 -6.05
N ARG A 488 35.48 7.86 -6.54
CA ARG A 488 35.28 9.31 -6.77
C ARG A 488 35.38 10.11 -5.49
N MET A 489 34.86 9.59 -4.38
CA MET A 489 34.89 10.23 -3.07
C MET A 489 36.34 10.27 -2.55
N TRP A 490 37.05 9.14 -2.61
CA TRP A 490 38.45 9.06 -2.18
C TRP A 490 39.35 9.98 -2.99
N ILE A 491 39.21 9.96 -4.32
CA ILE A 491 39.98 10.84 -5.21
C ILE A 491 39.70 12.30 -4.86
N PHE A 492 38.43 12.71 -4.74
CA PHE A 492 38.08 14.08 -4.42
C PHE A 492 38.70 14.56 -3.10
N PHE A 493 38.57 13.80 -2.02
CA PHE A 493 39.09 14.20 -0.70
C PHE A 493 40.61 14.20 -0.63
N ILE A 494 41.29 13.23 -1.27
CA ILE A 494 42.76 13.23 -1.30
C ILE A 494 43.29 14.45 -2.08
N LEU A 495 42.68 14.78 -3.22
CA LEU A 495 43.08 15.95 -4.02
C LEU A 495 42.78 17.26 -3.30
N ALA A 496 41.62 17.39 -2.67
CA ALA A 496 41.26 18.56 -1.88
C ALA A 496 42.22 18.75 -0.69
N LEU A 497 42.57 17.67 0.01
CA LEU A 497 43.56 17.70 1.08
C LEU A 497 44.93 18.18 0.58
N GLN A 498 45.44 17.61 -0.52
CA GLN A 498 46.71 18.04 -1.11
C GLN A 498 46.69 19.53 -1.48
N ALA A 499 45.62 20.00 -2.14
CA ALA A 499 45.48 21.41 -2.50
C ALA A 499 45.52 22.32 -1.26
N MET A 500 44.76 21.98 -0.21
CA MET A 500 44.71 22.74 1.04
C MET A 500 46.07 22.79 1.74
N VAL A 501 46.80 21.68 1.80
CA VAL A 501 48.13 21.62 2.41
C VAL A 501 49.11 22.52 1.65
N ILE A 502 49.11 22.49 0.31
CA ILE A 502 49.98 23.33 -0.53
C ILE A 502 49.67 24.83 -0.31
N ILE A 503 48.38 25.19 -0.25
CA ILE A 503 47.98 26.58 -0.03
C ILE A 503 48.37 27.04 1.38
N ALA A 504 48.08 26.23 2.40
CA ALA A 504 48.44 26.54 3.79
C ALA A 504 49.96 26.63 4.01
N TRP A 505 50.75 25.92 3.19
CA TRP A 505 52.20 25.96 3.19
C TRP A 505 52.79 27.19 2.46
N ASN A 506 52.00 28.19 2.05
CA ASN A 506 52.52 29.48 1.62
C ASN A 506 52.15 30.55 2.65
N GLN A 507 53.14 31.36 3.06
CA GLN A 507 53.24 32.02 4.38
C GLN A 507 52.11 32.99 4.83
N SER A 508 51.08 33.27 4.03
CA SER A 508 50.07 34.30 4.36
C SER A 508 48.68 33.77 4.71
N GLY A 509 48.38 32.47 4.57
CA GLY A 509 47.08 31.89 4.94
C GLY A 509 45.85 32.44 4.19
N SER A 510 46.04 33.43 3.30
CA SER A 510 45.01 34.07 2.49
C SER A 510 44.75 33.28 1.21
N LEU A 511 43.48 33.12 0.85
CA LEU A 511 43.04 32.48 -0.41
C LEU A 511 43.49 33.25 -1.67
N SER A 512 43.88 34.52 -1.55
CA SER A 512 44.34 35.36 -2.67
C SER A 512 45.69 34.93 -3.26
N VAL A 513 46.46 34.12 -2.53
CA VAL A 513 47.78 33.60 -2.93
C VAL A 513 47.67 32.57 -4.06
N ILE A 514 46.47 32.03 -4.31
CA ILE A 514 46.23 31.12 -5.45
C ILE A 514 46.47 31.82 -6.80
N PHE A 515 46.39 33.15 -6.85
CA PHE A 515 46.68 33.92 -8.06
C PHE A 515 48.18 34.14 -8.30
N ASP A 516 49.05 33.78 -7.36
CA ASP A 516 50.50 33.77 -7.56
C ASP A 516 50.88 32.59 -8.46
N ALA A 517 51.63 32.86 -9.53
CA ALA A 517 51.95 31.88 -10.56
C ALA A 517 52.65 30.62 -10.01
N ASP A 518 53.53 30.77 -9.02
CA ASP A 518 54.30 29.67 -8.42
C ASP A 518 53.43 28.78 -7.51
N VAL A 519 52.50 29.39 -6.77
CA VAL A 519 51.56 28.65 -5.91
C VAL A 519 50.50 27.98 -6.75
N PHE A 520 49.96 28.67 -7.75
CA PHE A 520 49.03 28.07 -8.71
C PHE A 520 49.63 26.83 -9.38
N LYS A 521 50.88 26.95 -9.87
CA LYS A 521 51.63 25.84 -10.47
C LYS A 521 51.88 24.70 -9.48
N SER A 522 52.18 25.00 -8.23
CA SER A 522 52.33 24.01 -7.16
C SER A 522 51.01 23.29 -6.88
N VAL A 523 49.88 24.01 -6.83
CA VAL A 523 48.54 23.43 -6.67
C VAL A 523 48.17 22.54 -7.85
N LEU A 524 48.56 22.89 -9.08
CA LEU A 524 48.32 22.03 -10.25
C LEU A 524 49.00 20.65 -10.15
N SER A 525 49.94 20.42 -9.22
CA SER A 525 50.49 19.08 -8.95
C SER A 525 49.43 18.06 -8.52
N ILE A 526 48.23 18.49 -8.09
CA ILE A 526 47.09 17.59 -7.82
C ILE A 526 46.75 16.69 -9.01
N PHE A 527 46.99 17.15 -10.25
CA PHE A 527 46.69 16.35 -11.44
C PHE A 527 47.62 15.13 -11.60
N ILE A 528 48.84 15.20 -11.05
CA ILE A 528 49.74 14.04 -10.97
C ILE A 528 49.14 13.00 -10.03
N THR A 529 48.72 13.42 -8.83
CA THR A 529 48.07 12.56 -7.84
C THR A 529 46.77 11.98 -8.40
N ALA A 530 45.98 12.78 -9.12
CA ALA A 530 44.75 12.33 -9.76
C ALA A 530 45.02 11.23 -10.81
N ALA A 531 46.09 11.37 -11.61
CA ALA A 531 46.48 10.36 -12.58
C ALA A 531 46.90 9.05 -11.90
N ILE A 532 47.67 9.12 -10.80
CA ILE A 532 48.08 7.94 -10.01
C ILE A 532 46.86 7.24 -9.41
N LEU A 533 45.93 7.97 -8.79
CA LEU A 533 44.73 7.39 -8.19
C LEU A 533 43.79 6.79 -9.26
N ASN A 534 43.68 7.43 -10.43
CA ASN A 534 42.94 6.88 -11.56
C ASN A 534 43.59 5.61 -12.13
N ALA A 535 44.92 5.51 -12.13
CA ALA A 535 45.63 4.29 -12.50
C ALA A 535 45.43 3.17 -11.46
N LEU A 536 45.43 3.51 -10.16
CA LEU A 536 45.08 2.56 -9.10
C LEU A 536 43.66 2.03 -9.28
N ARG A 537 42.70 2.92 -9.56
CA ARG A 537 41.31 2.55 -9.91
C ARG A 537 41.27 1.60 -11.11
N ALA A 538 41.94 1.92 -12.21
CA ALA A 538 41.96 1.08 -13.41
C ALA A 538 42.61 -0.29 -13.15
N THR A 539 43.63 -0.34 -12.30
CA THR A 539 44.29 -1.58 -11.86
C THR A 539 43.33 -2.46 -11.06
N LEU A 540 42.65 -1.88 -10.06
CA LEU A 540 41.61 -2.57 -9.28
C LEU A 540 40.44 -3.02 -10.16
N ASP A 541 40.12 -2.25 -11.20
CA ASP A 541 39.09 -2.61 -12.17
C ASP A 541 39.41 -3.94 -12.88
N ILE A 542 40.66 -4.13 -13.28
CA ILE A 542 41.20 -5.35 -13.88
C ILE A 542 41.29 -6.46 -12.84
N VAL A 543 42.03 -6.26 -11.74
CA VAL A 543 42.32 -7.30 -10.73
C VAL A 543 41.03 -7.92 -10.17
N LEU A 544 40.06 -7.09 -9.80
CA LEU A 544 38.80 -7.56 -9.24
C LEU A 544 37.84 -8.15 -10.29
N SER A 545 38.10 -7.95 -11.58
CA SER A 545 37.29 -8.53 -12.67
C SER A 545 37.91 -9.76 -13.33
N LEU A 546 39.18 -10.10 -13.09
CA LEU A 546 39.90 -11.22 -13.74
C LEU A 546 39.12 -12.54 -13.73
N ARG A 547 38.51 -12.90 -12.60
CA ARG A 547 37.70 -14.13 -12.48
C ARG A 547 36.41 -14.09 -13.30
N ALA A 548 35.87 -12.90 -13.57
CA ALA A 548 34.64 -12.67 -14.34
C ALA A 548 34.90 -12.53 -15.85
N TRP A 549 36.14 -12.43 -16.33
CA TRP A 549 36.43 -12.21 -17.76
C TRP A 549 35.88 -13.32 -18.66
N ARG A 550 35.73 -14.55 -18.16
CA ARG A 550 35.13 -15.65 -18.91
C ARG A 550 33.64 -15.43 -19.25
N SER A 551 32.93 -14.57 -18.51
CA SER A 551 31.51 -14.28 -18.75
C SER A 551 31.25 -12.92 -19.41
N LEU A 552 32.25 -12.02 -19.44
CA LEU A 552 32.11 -10.67 -19.99
C LEU A 552 32.18 -10.66 -21.52
N LYS A 553 31.52 -9.67 -22.14
CA LYS A 553 31.67 -9.41 -23.58
C LYS A 553 33.10 -8.93 -23.87
N ILE A 554 33.67 -9.32 -25.01
CA ILE A 554 35.01 -8.87 -25.46
C ILE A 554 35.12 -7.33 -25.45
N THR A 555 34.04 -6.64 -25.84
CA THR A 555 33.99 -5.16 -25.82
C THR A 555 34.11 -4.56 -24.43
N GLN A 556 33.74 -5.28 -23.36
CA GLN A 556 33.91 -4.80 -21.98
C GLN A 556 35.33 -5.04 -21.48
N ILE A 557 35.93 -6.19 -21.82
CA ILE A 557 37.33 -6.51 -21.50
C ILE A 557 38.25 -5.48 -22.17
N LEU A 558 38.03 -5.22 -23.47
CA LEU A 558 38.77 -4.22 -24.24
C LEU A 558 38.68 -2.83 -23.59
N ARG A 559 37.51 -2.46 -23.06
CA ARG A 559 37.30 -1.18 -22.36
C ARG A 559 38.17 -1.07 -21.10
N TYR A 560 38.25 -2.11 -20.27
CA TYR A 560 39.09 -2.07 -19.06
C TYR A 560 40.57 -1.94 -19.41
N LEU A 561 41.03 -2.68 -20.42
CA LEU A 561 42.41 -2.61 -20.90
C LEU A 561 42.74 -1.22 -21.46
N LEU A 562 41.86 -0.65 -22.28
CA LEU A 562 42.04 0.70 -22.81
C LEU A 562 42.04 1.77 -21.71
N LYS A 563 41.16 1.66 -20.71
CA LYS A 563 41.16 2.59 -19.56
C LYS A 563 42.44 2.49 -18.73
N PHE A 564 42.98 1.29 -18.56
CA PHE A 564 44.27 1.09 -17.90
C PHE A 564 45.43 1.68 -18.71
N ALA A 565 45.49 1.42 -20.02
CA ALA A 565 46.51 2.00 -20.90
C ALA A 565 46.46 3.54 -20.89
N PHE A 566 45.25 4.12 -20.98
CA PHE A 566 45.05 5.57 -20.90
C PHE A 566 45.46 6.14 -19.54
N ALA A 567 45.14 5.46 -18.44
CA ALA A 567 45.57 5.90 -17.11
C ALA A 567 47.10 5.81 -16.94
N ALA A 568 47.73 4.73 -17.39
CA ALA A 568 49.19 4.56 -17.36
C ALA A 568 49.92 5.63 -18.19
N PHE A 569 49.36 6.00 -19.36
CA PHE A 569 49.87 7.10 -20.17
C PHE A 569 49.95 8.41 -19.37
N TRP A 570 48.87 8.79 -18.68
CA TRP A 570 48.85 10.04 -17.90
C TRP A 570 49.74 10.00 -16.65
N VAL A 571 49.94 8.83 -16.03
CA VAL A 571 50.87 8.67 -14.89
C VAL A 571 52.31 8.97 -15.31
N VAL A 572 52.68 8.76 -16.57
CA VAL A 572 54.02 9.09 -17.08
C VAL A 572 54.08 10.52 -17.61
N VAL A 573 53.07 10.93 -18.39
CA VAL A 573 53.06 12.26 -19.03
C VAL A 573 52.94 13.41 -18.03
N MET A 574 52.10 13.27 -17.00
CA MET A 574 51.87 14.35 -16.02
C MET A 574 53.14 14.72 -15.22
N PRO A 575 53.88 13.77 -14.60
CA PRO A 575 55.14 14.09 -13.92
C PRO A 575 56.23 14.62 -14.85
N VAL A 576 56.37 14.09 -16.07
CA VAL A 576 57.39 14.54 -17.03
C VAL A 576 57.10 15.98 -17.48
N ALA A 577 55.85 16.30 -17.78
CA ALA A 577 55.44 17.66 -18.16
C ALA A 577 55.60 18.64 -16.98
N TYR A 578 55.29 18.21 -15.75
CA TYR A 578 55.48 19.04 -14.55
C TYR A 578 56.96 19.28 -14.23
N ALA A 579 57.80 18.23 -14.27
CA ALA A 579 59.23 18.30 -13.98
C ALA A 579 59.97 19.27 -14.90
N LYS A 580 59.58 19.32 -16.18
CA LYS A 580 60.13 20.23 -17.18
C LYS A 580 59.62 21.66 -17.07
N SER A 581 58.50 21.87 -16.38
CA SER A 581 58.00 23.21 -16.12
C SER A 581 58.76 23.86 -14.96
N VAL A 582 59.30 23.10 -14.00
CA VAL A 582 60.00 23.63 -12.81
C VAL A 582 61.44 24.02 -13.15
N GLN A 583 61.87 25.23 -12.76
CA GLN A 583 63.19 25.80 -13.08
C GLN A 583 64.37 25.08 -12.40
N ASP A 584 64.15 24.40 -11.25
CA ASP A 584 65.15 23.56 -10.57
C ASP A 584 64.53 22.25 -10.00
N PRO A 585 64.51 21.14 -10.76
CA PRO A 585 63.92 19.89 -10.28
C PRO A 585 64.82 19.16 -9.27
N ALA A 586 64.40 19.10 -8.01
CA ALA A 586 65.08 18.33 -6.95
C ALA A 586 64.55 16.88 -6.83
N GLY A 587 65.44 15.93 -6.48
CA GLY A 587 65.09 14.55 -6.15
C GLY A 587 64.49 13.74 -7.31
N VAL A 588 63.35 13.09 -7.06
CA VAL A 588 62.62 12.24 -8.02
C VAL A 588 62.22 13.01 -9.30
N LEU A 589 62.05 14.32 -9.20
CA LEU A 589 61.68 15.18 -10.32
C LEU A 589 62.80 15.28 -11.38
N ARG A 590 64.07 15.15 -10.97
CA ARG A 590 65.25 15.11 -11.85
C ARG A 590 65.32 13.84 -12.71
N PHE A 591 64.77 12.73 -12.21
CA PHE A 591 64.67 11.49 -13.00
C PHE A 591 63.69 11.66 -14.17
N PHE A 592 62.55 12.32 -13.94
CA PHE A 592 61.53 12.56 -14.96
C PHE A 592 61.93 13.63 -15.99
N SER A 593 62.69 14.65 -15.60
CA SER A 593 63.20 15.65 -16.54
C SER A 593 64.13 15.01 -17.59
N ASN A 594 64.96 14.03 -17.18
CA ASN A 594 65.89 13.32 -18.06
C ASN A 594 65.20 12.38 -19.08
N LEU A 595 63.98 11.92 -18.79
CA LEU A 595 63.26 10.95 -19.63
C LEU A 595 62.58 11.59 -20.87
N GLY A 596 62.38 12.91 -20.87
CA GLY A 596 61.51 13.61 -21.83
C GLY A 596 62.18 14.30 -23.03
N GLY A 597 63.50 14.23 -23.21
CA GLY A 597 64.24 14.90 -24.31
C GLY A 597 64.29 16.44 -24.24
N ASN A 598 65.00 17.10 -25.17
CA ASN A 598 65.21 18.58 -25.22
C ASN A 598 63.98 19.37 -25.73
N ILE A 599 62.85 19.25 -25.05
CA ILE A 599 61.69 20.12 -25.29
C ILE A 599 61.49 20.94 -24.02
N GLU A 600 61.98 22.18 -24.03
CA GLU A 600 61.80 23.19 -22.99
C GLU A 600 60.63 24.08 -23.39
N ASN A 601 59.50 23.96 -22.68
CA ASN A 601 58.36 24.85 -22.85
C ASN A 601 57.60 24.90 -21.53
N GLU A 602 57.64 26.05 -20.85
CA GLU A 602 56.95 26.28 -19.58
C GLU A 602 55.43 26.03 -19.67
N SER A 603 54.85 26.17 -20.88
CA SER A 603 53.43 26.05 -21.17
C SER A 603 52.92 24.61 -21.39
N LEU A 604 53.81 23.62 -21.63
CA LEU A 604 53.40 22.25 -21.98
C LEU A 604 52.55 21.58 -20.91
N TYR A 605 52.86 21.84 -19.63
CA TYR A 605 52.12 21.27 -18.52
C TYR A 605 50.67 21.75 -18.48
N TYR A 606 50.43 23.05 -18.71
CA TYR A 606 49.09 23.62 -18.74
C TYR A 606 48.23 23.02 -19.87
N TYR A 607 48.81 22.81 -21.07
CA TYR A 607 48.12 22.13 -22.16
C TYR A 607 47.79 20.66 -21.82
N CYS A 608 48.72 19.94 -21.19
CA CYS A 608 48.48 18.57 -20.75
C CYS A 608 47.34 18.49 -19.71
N VAL A 609 47.32 19.41 -18.74
CA VAL A 609 46.24 19.51 -17.75
C VAL A 609 44.90 19.84 -18.42
N ALA A 610 44.85 20.78 -19.35
CA ALA A 610 43.63 21.14 -20.07
C ALA A 610 43.06 19.95 -20.86
N ILE A 611 43.91 19.20 -21.56
CA ILE A 611 43.50 18.00 -22.31
C ILE A 611 43.00 16.91 -21.35
N TYR A 612 43.66 16.72 -20.21
CA TYR A 612 43.26 15.73 -19.20
C TYR A 612 41.91 16.05 -18.54
N LEU A 613 41.61 17.34 -18.34
CA LEU A 613 40.35 17.80 -17.75
C LEU A 613 39.16 17.78 -18.72
N LEU A 614 39.42 17.91 -20.02
CA LEU A 614 38.38 18.05 -21.04
C LEU A 614 37.26 16.98 -20.96
N PRO A 615 37.55 15.68 -20.77
CA PRO A 615 36.51 14.65 -20.64
C PRO A 615 35.62 14.82 -19.40
N GLU A 616 36.21 15.23 -18.27
CA GLU A 616 35.49 15.44 -17.01
C GLU A 616 34.63 16.71 -17.07
N ILE A 617 35.12 17.78 -17.71
CA ILE A 617 34.34 19.00 -17.96
C ILE A 617 33.15 18.69 -18.87
N LEU A 618 33.35 17.91 -19.93
CA LEU A 618 32.27 17.47 -20.80
C LEU A 618 31.25 16.60 -20.05
N ALA A 619 31.71 15.70 -19.18
CA ALA A 619 30.84 14.88 -18.35
C ALA A 619 30.02 15.73 -17.35
N ALA A 620 30.65 16.74 -16.72
CA ALA A 620 29.97 17.69 -15.85
C ALA A 620 28.93 18.52 -16.60
N PHE A 621 29.26 19.01 -17.80
CA PHE A 621 28.32 19.71 -18.67
C PHE A 621 27.10 18.84 -19.01
N ILE A 622 27.32 17.60 -19.47
CA ILE A 622 26.23 16.65 -19.77
C ILE A 622 25.42 16.30 -18.51
N PHE A 623 26.04 16.30 -17.33
CA PHE A 623 25.35 16.10 -16.05
C PHE A 623 24.37 17.25 -15.75
N PHE A 624 24.79 18.51 -15.88
CA PHE A 624 23.90 19.67 -15.65
C PHE A 624 22.74 19.77 -16.65
N PHE A 625 22.86 19.14 -17.82
CA PHE A 625 21.83 19.11 -18.86
C PHE A 625 21.25 17.68 -19.06
N PRO A 626 20.37 17.20 -18.15
CA PRO A 626 19.85 15.84 -18.21
C PRO A 626 19.05 15.54 -19.48
N PHE A 627 18.49 16.55 -20.16
CA PHE A 627 17.81 16.36 -21.45
C PHE A 627 18.79 15.90 -22.55
N LEU A 628 20.01 16.45 -22.58
CA LEU A 628 21.05 16.03 -23.51
C LEU A 628 21.47 14.61 -23.21
N ARG A 629 21.72 14.30 -21.94
CA ARG A 629 22.09 12.94 -21.51
C ARG A 629 21.01 11.91 -21.83
N LYS A 630 19.75 12.21 -21.56
CA LYS A 630 18.60 11.34 -21.87
C LYS A 630 18.44 11.13 -23.37
N SER A 631 18.66 12.17 -24.18
CA SER A 631 18.67 12.08 -25.64
C SER A 631 19.83 11.21 -26.13
N MET A 632 21.04 11.40 -25.60
CA MET A 632 22.23 10.61 -25.95
C MET A 632 22.09 9.14 -25.56
N GLU A 633 21.56 8.83 -24.38
CA GLU A 633 21.32 7.45 -23.92
C GLU A 633 20.23 6.72 -24.71
N ARG A 634 19.27 7.46 -25.28
CA ARG A 634 18.21 6.94 -26.16
C ARG A 634 18.61 6.94 -27.64
N SER A 635 19.65 7.68 -27.99
CA SER A 635 20.11 7.80 -29.37
C SER A 635 20.79 6.52 -29.82
N ASN A 636 20.40 6.06 -31.01
CA ASN A 636 20.97 4.88 -31.64
C ASN A 636 22.12 5.25 -32.61
N TRP A 637 22.62 6.49 -32.57
CA TRP A 637 23.71 6.91 -33.45
C TRP A 637 25.04 6.29 -33.03
N ARG A 638 25.75 5.68 -33.98
CA ARG A 638 26.98 4.91 -33.72
C ARG A 638 28.05 5.71 -32.98
N ILE A 639 28.19 7.00 -33.31
CA ILE A 639 29.17 7.90 -32.67
C ILE A 639 28.79 8.16 -31.21
N ILE A 640 27.52 8.47 -30.93
CA ILE A 640 27.04 8.63 -29.55
C ILE A 640 27.16 7.31 -28.79
N SER A 641 26.84 6.18 -29.40
CA SER A 641 26.97 4.87 -28.75
C SER A 641 28.42 4.54 -28.40
N LEU A 642 29.40 4.95 -29.21
CA LEU A 642 30.83 4.76 -28.91
C LEU A 642 31.31 5.70 -27.81
N LEU A 643 30.90 6.97 -27.84
CA LEU A 643 31.16 7.93 -26.77
C LEU A 643 30.58 7.45 -25.43
N MET A 644 29.31 7.00 -25.45
CA MET A 644 28.64 6.45 -24.28
C MET A 644 29.28 5.13 -23.84
N TRP A 645 29.76 4.28 -24.76
CA TRP A 645 30.53 3.08 -24.42
C TRP A 645 31.80 3.44 -23.61
N TRP A 646 32.49 4.53 -23.94
CA TRP A 646 33.64 5.00 -23.15
C TRP A 646 33.22 5.59 -21.78
N ALA A 647 32.20 6.46 -21.79
CA ALA A 647 31.77 7.24 -20.63
C ALA A 647 30.95 6.46 -19.60
N GLN A 648 30.28 5.36 -19.97
CA GLN A 648 29.27 4.66 -19.16
C GLN A 648 29.73 4.40 -17.71
N PRO A 649 29.14 5.09 -16.71
CA PRO A 649 29.27 4.71 -15.31
C PRO A 649 28.46 3.44 -15.07
N LYS A 650 28.97 2.50 -14.28
CA LYS A 650 28.25 1.27 -13.88
C LYS A 650 27.15 1.56 -12.84
N LEU A 651 26.27 2.50 -13.13
CA LEU A 651 25.09 2.72 -12.29
C LEU A 651 23.99 1.78 -12.78
N TYR A 652 23.35 1.07 -11.86
CA TYR A 652 22.25 0.12 -12.10
C TYR A 652 20.95 0.80 -12.61
N VAL A 653 21.00 2.12 -12.82
CA VAL A 653 19.85 2.92 -13.26
C VAL A 653 19.62 2.71 -14.75
N GLY A 654 18.38 2.36 -15.14
CA GLY A 654 18.00 2.09 -16.52
C GLY A 654 18.25 3.28 -17.45
N ARG A 655 18.41 3.01 -18.76
CA ARG A 655 18.65 4.04 -19.79
C ARG A 655 17.56 5.10 -19.77
N GLY A 656 17.95 6.38 -19.67
CA GLY A 656 17.02 7.50 -19.71
C GLY A 656 16.09 7.63 -18.50
N MET A 657 16.39 6.96 -17.38
CA MET A 657 15.70 7.11 -16.08
C MET A 657 16.36 8.20 -15.21
N HIS A 658 16.64 9.36 -15.82
CA HIS A 658 17.18 10.49 -15.09
C HIS A 658 16.05 11.33 -14.48
N GLU A 659 16.30 11.82 -13.27
CA GLU A 659 15.42 12.77 -12.57
C GLU A 659 15.30 14.10 -13.31
N ASP A 660 14.24 14.83 -12.99
CA ASP A 660 13.98 16.16 -13.57
C ASP A 660 15.10 17.16 -13.20
N MET A 661 15.33 18.14 -14.10
CA MET A 661 16.38 19.15 -13.96
C MET A 661 16.32 19.91 -12.63
N PHE A 662 15.12 20.23 -12.14
CA PHE A 662 14.93 20.94 -10.88
C PHE A 662 15.33 20.10 -9.67
N SER A 663 14.99 18.81 -9.67
CA SER A 663 15.39 17.86 -8.63
C SER A 663 16.90 17.68 -8.61
N LEU A 664 17.52 17.60 -9.80
CA LEU A 664 18.97 17.52 -9.96
C LEU A 664 19.68 18.77 -9.43
N LEU A 665 19.16 19.97 -9.75
CA LEU A 665 19.72 21.24 -9.29
C LEU A 665 19.66 21.34 -7.76
N LYS A 666 18.53 20.98 -7.15
CA LYS A 666 18.39 20.93 -5.68
C LYS A 666 19.42 20.01 -5.04
N TYR A 667 19.55 18.79 -5.57
CA TYR A 667 20.53 17.82 -5.09
C TYR A 667 21.96 18.34 -5.24
N THR A 668 22.28 18.96 -6.37
CA THR A 668 23.61 19.49 -6.64
C THR A 668 23.95 20.66 -5.71
N LEU A 669 22.99 21.58 -5.50
CA LEU A 669 23.16 22.71 -4.58
C LEU A 669 23.37 22.24 -3.14
N PHE A 670 22.65 21.22 -2.70
CA PHE A 670 22.84 20.59 -1.39
C PHE A 670 24.30 20.17 -1.18
N TRP A 671 24.87 19.41 -2.13
CA TRP A 671 26.24 18.94 -2.03
C TRP A 671 27.27 20.05 -2.18
N ILE A 672 27.05 21.04 -3.05
CA ILE A 672 27.96 22.18 -3.20
C ILE A 672 28.06 22.95 -1.88
N MET A 673 26.94 23.29 -1.24
CA MET A 673 26.94 24.04 0.02
C MET A 673 27.60 23.24 1.14
N LEU A 674 27.28 21.95 1.26
CA LEU A 674 27.90 21.04 2.23
C LEU A 674 29.42 20.97 2.04
N LEU A 675 29.89 20.74 0.80
CA LEU A 675 31.31 20.59 0.51
C LEU A 675 32.08 21.90 0.73
N ILE A 676 31.51 23.06 0.37
CA ILE A 676 32.13 24.36 0.63
C ILE A 676 32.30 24.58 2.13
N SER A 677 31.25 24.35 2.93
CA SER A 677 31.34 24.48 4.40
C SER A 677 32.36 23.52 4.99
N LYS A 678 32.34 22.26 4.55
CA LYS A 678 33.29 21.22 4.99
C LYS A 678 34.73 21.59 4.70
N LEU A 679 35.04 21.91 3.44
CA LEU A 679 36.40 22.24 3.02
C LEU A 679 36.89 23.54 3.67
N SER A 680 36.01 24.51 3.89
CA SER A 680 36.36 25.74 4.61
C SER A 680 36.75 25.43 6.06
N PHE A 681 35.97 24.60 6.75
CA PHE A 681 36.27 24.16 8.11
C PHE A 681 37.59 23.39 8.17
N SER A 682 37.76 22.39 7.30
CA SER A 682 39.02 21.63 7.23
C SER A 682 40.23 22.52 6.96
N TYR A 683 40.11 23.50 6.05
CA TYR A 683 41.23 24.40 5.77
C TYR A 683 41.61 25.27 6.97
N TYR A 684 40.65 26.02 7.54
CA TYR A 684 40.94 27.01 8.57
C TYR A 684 41.17 26.41 9.96
N VAL A 685 40.49 25.31 10.30
CA VAL A 685 40.52 24.72 11.64
C VAL A 685 41.46 23.52 11.72
N GLU A 686 41.54 22.70 10.68
CA GLU A 686 42.34 21.46 10.72
C GLU A 686 43.74 21.66 10.14
N ILE A 687 43.85 22.16 8.90
CA ILE A 687 45.10 22.15 8.14
C ILE A 687 45.99 23.36 8.44
N LEU A 688 45.44 24.58 8.38
CA LEU A 688 46.22 25.81 8.57
C LEU A 688 46.95 25.88 9.92
N PRO A 689 46.33 25.53 11.07
CA PRO A 689 47.00 25.57 12.36
C PRO A 689 48.12 24.53 12.52
N LEU A 690 48.11 23.44 11.74
CA LEU A 690 49.14 22.40 11.79
C LEU A 690 50.42 22.79 11.06
N VAL A 691 50.33 23.64 10.04
CA VAL A 691 51.48 23.95 9.18
C VAL A 691 52.59 24.68 9.95
N GLN A 692 52.24 25.66 10.80
CA GLN A 692 53.23 26.42 11.57
C GLN A 692 54.02 25.54 12.56
N PRO A 693 53.38 24.73 13.43
CA PRO A 693 54.07 23.75 14.26
C PRO A 693 54.90 22.76 13.44
N THR A 694 54.38 22.30 12.31
CA THR A 694 55.08 21.32 11.46
C THR A 694 56.39 21.88 10.92
N ARG A 695 56.42 23.15 10.46
CA ARG A 695 57.66 23.81 10.03
C ARG A 695 58.67 23.94 11.17
N ALA A 696 58.20 24.41 12.33
CA ALA A 696 59.05 24.55 13.51
C ALA A 696 59.66 23.20 13.94
N ILE A 697 58.89 22.11 13.88
CA ILE A 697 59.37 20.75 14.18
C ILE A 697 60.36 20.28 13.11
N MET A 698 60.11 20.54 11.82
CA MET A 698 61.00 20.12 10.73
C MET A 698 62.35 20.86 10.72
N ASP A 699 62.40 22.08 11.25
CA ASP A 699 63.63 22.88 11.34
C ASP A 699 64.57 22.41 12.48
N ILE A 700 64.05 21.68 13.48
CA ILE A 700 64.83 21.16 14.62
C ILE A 700 65.64 19.94 14.17
N ARG A 701 66.97 20.01 14.24
CA ARG A 701 67.85 18.84 13.98
C ARG A 701 68.08 18.05 15.27
N VAL A 702 67.45 16.89 15.40
CA VAL A 702 67.67 15.95 16.52
C VAL A 702 68.68 14.88 16.09
N THR A 703 69.78 14.75 16.83
CA THR A 703 70.87 13.80 16.53
C THR A 703 70.70 12.41 17.17
N SER A 704 69.80 12.27 18.15
CA SER A 704 69.45 11.00 18.82
C SER A 704 68.02 11.07 19.39
N PHE A 705 67.17 10.12 19.01
CA PHE A 705 65.76 10.10 19.36
C PHE A 705 65.53 9.03 20.45
N ASP A 706 65.42 9.43 21.72
CA ASP A 706 65.21 8.50 22.86
C ASP A 706 63.73 8.09 23.02
N TRP A 707 63.03 7.80 21.91
CA TRP A 707 61.67 7.29 21.95
C TRP A 707 61.71 5.76 21.94
N HIS A 708 61.28 5.14 23.04
CA HIS A 708 61.33 3.68 23.21
C HIS A 708 60.44 2.95 22.18
N GLU A 709 61.06 1.94 21.55
CA GLU A 709 60.54 0.78 20.82
C GLU A 709 59.95 0.91 19.40
N PHE A 710 59.26 1.98 19.00
CA PHE A 710 58.53 1.91 17.71
C PHE A 710 59.30 2.36 16.44
N PHE A 711 60.19 3.36 16.50
CA PHE A 711 60.91 3.88 15.32
C PHE A 711 62.37 4.31 15.62
N PRO A 712 63.28 3.39 15.91
CA PRO A 712 64.61 3.71 16.45
C PRO A 712 65.60 4.37 15.48
N HIS A 713 65.34 4.39 14.17
CA HIS A 713 66.32 4.81 13.14
C HIS A 713 65.75 5.73 12.05
N MET A 714 64.75 6.56 12.35
CA MET A 714 64.24 7.52 11.36
C MET A 714 65.08 8.80 11.36
N PRO A 715 65.79 9.14 10.27
CA PRO A 715 66.44 10.44 10.16
C PRO A 715 65.35 11.51 9.98
N HIS A 716 65.40 12.58 10.76
CA HIS A 716 64.46 13.72 10.84
C HIS A 716 63.19 13.46 11.67
N ASN A 717 62.60 14.55 12.20
CA ASN A 717 61.44 14.57 13.11
C ASN A 717 60.10 14.11 12.46
N ILE A 718 60.17 13.32 11.38
CA ILE A 718 59.04 12.88 10.57
C ILE A 718 58.06 12.02 11.38
N GLY A 719 58.56 11.20 12.31
CA GLY A 719 57.71 10.38 13.19
C GLY A 719 56.76 11.23 14.05
N VAL A 720 57.26 12.35 14.60
CA VAL A 720 56.45 13.29 15.39
C VAL A 720 55.41 13.99 14.51
N VAL A 721 55.80 14.37 13.30
CA VAL A 721 54.87 14.97 12.32
C VAL A 721 53.75 13.98 11.95
N ILE A 722 54.07 12.70 11.73
CA ILE A 722 53.05 11.67 11.45
C ILE A 722 52.07 11.54 12.62
N VAL A 723 52.57 11.48 13.86
CA VAL A 723 51.72 11.37 15.06
C VAL A 723 50.84 12.61 15.24
N LEU A 724 51.36 13.81 14.93
CA LEU A 724 50.60 15.07 15.00
C LEU A 724 49.48 15.13 13.93
N TRP A 725 49.78 14.69 12.70
CA TRP A 725 48.85 14.77 11.57
C TRP A 725 47.82 13.63 11.55
N ALA A 726 48.16 12.43 12.04
CA ALA A 726 47.31 11.25 11.90
C ALA A 726 45.89 11.41 12.49
N PRO A 727 45.69 11.94 13.72
CA PRO A 727 44.35 12.17 14.26
C PRO A 727 43.54 13.16 13.41
N VAL A 728 44.18 14.23 12.94
CA VAL A 728 43.51 15.29 12.15
C VAL A 728 43.12 14.76 10.77
N LEU A 729 43.97 13.97 10.13
CA LEU A 729 43.65 13.31 8.86
C LEU A 729 42.51 12.29 9.00
N LEU A 730 42.42 11.57 10.13
CA LEU A 730 41.28 10.69 10.40
C LEU A 730 39.98 11.47 10.56
N VAL A 731 40.01 12.59 11.29
CA VAL A 731 38.85 13.49 11.43
C VAL A 731 38.42 14.04 10.07
N TYR A 732 39.36 14.48 9.23
CA TYR A 732 39.08 15.00 7.87
C TYR A 732 38.30 14.04 6.96
N PHE A 733 38.45 12.72 7.14
CA PHE A 733 37.67 11.73 6.38
C PHE A 733 36.32 11.39 7.05
N MET A 734 36.21 11.55 8.37
CA MET A 734 35.02 11.24 9.15
C MET A 734 34.02 12.39 9.22
N ASP A 735 34.50 13.63 9.25
CA ASP A 735 33.73 14.87 9.43
C ASP A 735 32.62 15.07 8.38
N THR A 736 32.75 14.46 7.21
CA THR A 736 31.78 14.53 6.11
C THR A 736 30.43 13.96 6.54
N GLN A 737 30.42 12.96 7.43
CA GLN A 737 29.18 12.42 8.01
C GLN A 737 28.51 13.45 8.94
N ILE A 738 29.30 14.22 9.70
CA ILE A 738 28.80 15.26 10.59
C ILE A 738 28.18 16.40 9.78
N TRP A 739 28.89 16.90 8.77
CA TRP A 739 28.37 17.92 7.86
C TRP A 739 27.11 17.46 7.12
N TYR A 740 27.08 16.20 6.70
CA TYR A 740 25.88 15.61 6.11
C TYR A 740 24.71 15.56 7.10
N ALA A 741 24.93 15.16 8.35
CA ALA A 741 23.89 15.14 9.38
C ALA A 741 23.32 16.54 9.64
N ILE A 742 24.18 17.57 9.73
CA ILE A 742 23.76 18.96 9.92
C ILE A 742 22.91 19.46 8.75
N PHE A 743 23.45 19.37 7.52
CA PHE A 743 22.75 19.86 6.33
C PHE A 743 21.48 19.07 6.03
N SER A 744 21.47 17.75 6.22
CA SER A 744 20.27 16.92 6.04
C SER A 744 19.19 17.27 7.06
N THR A 745 19.55 17.61 8.30
CA THR A 745 18.60 18.07 9.33
C THR A 745 18.02 19.44 8.96
N ILE A 746 18.85 20.39 8.52
CA ILE A 746 18.40 21.74 8.12
C ILE A 746 17.49 21.67 6.89
N VAL A 747 17.96 21.04 5.82
CA VAL A 747 17.20 20.95 4.55
C VAL A 747 15.97 20.07 4.72
N GLY A 748 16.07 18.98 5.47
CA GLY A 748 14.94 18.13 5.83
C GLY A 748 13.91 18.88 6.68
N GLY A 749 14.35 19.72 7.62
CA GLY A 749 13.48 20.59 8.42
C GLY A 749 12.75 21.63 7.56
N ILE A 750 13.46 22.31 6.66
CA ILE A 750 12.88 23.28 5.72
C ILE A 750 11.86 22.59 4.79
N TYR A 751 12.22 21.43 4.22
CA TYR A 751 11.33 20.68 3.33
C TYR A 751 10.09 20.16 4.08
N GLY A 752 10.27 19.71 5.32
CA GLY A 752 9.19 19.32 6.22
C GLY A 752 8.23 20.49 6.49
N ALA A 753 8.77 21.67 6.79
CA ALA A 753 7.96 22.87 7.00
C ALA A 753 7.15 23.27 5.76
N PHE A 754 7.76 23.29 4.57
CA PHE A 754 7.05 23.57 3.30
C PHE A 754 6.02 22.49 2.94
N SER A 755 6.17 21.28 3.47
CA SER A 755 5.24 20.17 3.26
C SER A 755 4.16 20.10 4.34
N HIS A 756 4.11 21.07 5.27
CA HIS A 756 3.20 21.09 6.41
C HIS A 756 3.31 19.83 7.28
N LEU A 757 4.51 19.23 7.35
CA LEU A 757 4.77 18.00 8.11
C LEU A 757 4.84 18.33 9.61
N GLY A 758 3.77 17.95 10.31
CA GLY A 758 3.63 18.17 11.74
C GLY A 758 3.31 19.62 12.09
N GLU A 759 2.45 20.26 11.30
CA GLU A 759 1.75 21.49 11.69
C GLU A 759 0.81 21.23 12.88
N ILE A 760 0.21 20.02 12.94
CA ILE A 760 -0.60 19.55 14.06
C ILE A 760 0.11 18.35 14.71
N ARG A 761 0.81 18.58 15.82
CA ARG A 761 1.50 17.51 16.60
C ARG A 761 0.89 17.27 17.97
N THR A 762 0.31 18.30 18.56
CA THR A 762 -0.26 18.24 19.90
C THR A 762 -1.76 18.47 19.85
N LEU A 763 -2.45 17.97 20.87
CA LEU A 763 -3.88 18.18 21.01
C LEU A 763 -4.25 19.67 21.14
N GLY A 764 -3.37 20.48 21.75
CA GLY A 764 -3.53 21.94 21.78
C GLY A 764 -3.52 22.58 20.39
N MET A 765 -2.64 22.13 19.49
CA MET A 765 -2.62 22.60 18.09
C MET A 765 -3.83 22.11 17.30
N LEU A 766 -4.32 20.90 17.58
CA LEU A 766 -5.54 20.39 16.97
C LEU A 766 -6.73 21.29 17.33
N ARG A 767 -6.86 21.65 18.61
CA ARG A 767 -7.97 22.50 19.09
C ARG A 767 -7.95 23.88 18.43
N SER A 768 -6.78 24.53 18.35
CA SER A 768 -6.69 25.88 17.75
C SER A 768 -6.98 25.89 16.25
N ARG A 769 -6.78 24.76 15.55
CA ARG A 769 -7.05 24.63 14.12
C ARG A 769 -8.36 23.92 13.80
N PHE A 770 -9.11 23.47 14.79
CA PHE A 770 -10.29 22.62 14.55
C PHE A 770 -11.34 23.30 13.68
N GLU A 771 -11.53 24.62 13.80
CA GLU A 771 -12.43 25.41 12.96
C GLU A 771 -12.09 25.33 11.46
N SER A 772 -10.81 25.20 11.13
CA SER A 772 -10.33 25.07 9.75
C SER A 772 -10.38 23.63 9.19
N ILE A 773 -10.65 22.63 10.03
CA ILE A 773 -10.67 21.22 9.63
C ILE A 773 -11.88 20.90 8.70
N PRO A 774 -13.13 21.29 9.03
CA PRO A 774 -14.29 21.01 8.16
C PRO A 774 -14.17 21.59 6.75
N SER A 775 -13.58 22.79 6.63
CA SER A 775 -13.35 23.44 5.33
C SER A 775 -12.26 22.73 4.53
N ALA A 776 -11.13 22.38 5.17
CA ALA A 776 -10.06 21.58 4.55
C ALA A 776 -10.56 20.18 4.13
N PHE A 777 -11.38 19.53 4.97
CA PHE A 777 -12.04 18.27 4.67
C PHE A 777 -12.92 18.37 3.41
N SER A 778 -13.76 19.41 3.35
CA SER A 778 -14.67 19.61 2.23
C SER A 778 -13.94 19.99 0.93
N GLU A 779 -12.78 20.63 1.02
CA GLU A 779 -11.96 20.95 -0.16
C GLU A 779 -11.22 19.73 -0.70
N ARG A 780 -10.69 18.87 0.17
CA ARG A 780 -9.82 17.75 -0.21
C ARG A 780 -10.57 16.45 -0.47
N LEU A 781 -11.50 16.09 0.42
CA LEU A 781 -12.13 14.76 0.46
C LEU A 781 -13.54 14.74 -0.10
N VAL A 782 -14.22 15.89 -0.24
CA VAL A 782 -15.57 15.96 -0.81
C VAL A 782 -15.49 16.38 -2.29
N PRO A 783 -15.94 15.54 -3.24
CA PRO A 783 -15.94 15.90 -4.65
C PRO A 783 -16.88 17.08 -4.92
N SER A 784 -16.33 18.25 -5.24
CA SER A 784 -17.11 19.44 -5.62
C SER A 784 -17.24 19.57 -7.13
N SER A 785 -18.40 20.01 -7.63
CA SER A 785 -18.53 20.28 -9.07
C SER A 785 -17.70 21.51 -9.48
N LYS A 786 -17.16 21.54 -10.70
CA LYS A 786 -16.43 22.73 -11.20
C LYS A 786 -17.29 24.00 -11.19
N LYS A 787 -18.62 23.89 -11.21
CA LYS A 787 -19.58 25.01 -11.11
C LYS A 787 -19.66 25.57 -9.68
N GLU A 788 -19.58 24.72 -8.65
CA GLU A 788 -19.55 25.15 -7.24
C GLU A 788 -18.23 25.83 -6.84
N LYS A 789 -17.13 25.66 -7.60
CA LYS A 789 -15.85 26.33 -7.30
C LYS A 789 -15.87 27.84 -7.56
N LYS A 790 -16.83 28.36 -8.36
CA LYS A 790 -16.89 29.79 -8.75
C LYS A 790 -17.70 30.70 -7.81
N HIS A 791 -18.64 30.16 -7.03
CA HIS A 791 -19.50 30.93 -6.10
C HIS A 791 -18.98 30.89 -4.65
N ARG A 792 -17.66 30.84 -4.46
CA ARG A 792 -17.02 30.51 -3.16
C ARG A 792 -16.81 31.67 -2.18
N TYR A 793 -17.38 32.85 -2.44
CA TYR A 793 -17.23 33.99 -1.55
C TYR A 793 -18.61 34.39 -1.00
N GLU A 794 -18.73 34.34 0.34
CA GLU A 794 -19.78 34.95 1.18
C GLU A 794 -21.11 34.20 1.41
N ASP A 795 -21.10 33.04 2.08
CA ASP A 795 -22.36 32.52 2.66
C ASP A 795 -22.17 31.64 3.92
N ASP A 796 -22.76 32.05 5.06
CA ASP A 796 -22.81 31.28 6.33
C ASP A 796 -23.50 29.91 6.16
N SER A 797 -24.32 29.76 5.09
CA SER A 797 -24.98 28.51 4.72
C SER A 797 -23.99 27.42 4.30
N LEU A 798 -22.84 27.81 3.71
CA LEU A 798 -21.83 26.88 3.21
C LEU A 798 -21.01 26.26 4.34
N GLU A 799 -20.69 27.05 5.37
CA GLU A 799 -19.94 26.56 6.53
C GLU A 799 -20.73 25.49 7.28
N ARG A 800 -22.03 25.72 7.50
CA ARG A 800 -22.94 24.72 8.08
C ARG A 800 -23.01 23.45 7.24
N LYS A 801 -23.04 23.57 5.90
CA LYS A 801 -23.04 22.43 4.98
C LYS A 801 -21.72 21.66 5.03
N ASN A 802 -20.59 22.34 5.15
CA ASN A 802 -19.27 21.71 5.28
C ASN A 802 -19.14 20.97 6.62
N ILE A 803 -19.61 21.58 7.71
CA ILE A 803 -19.62 20.96 9.05
C ILE A 803 -20.54 19.73 9.07
N ALA A 804 -21.71 19.79 8.42
CA ALA A 804 -22.63 18.64 8.33
C ALA A 804 -22.00 17.43 7.63
N LYS A 805 -21.27 17.67 6.54
CA LYS A 805 -20.55 16.61 5.82
C LYS A 805 -19.36 16.09 6.63
N PHE A 806 -18.64 17.00 7.28
CA PHE A 806 -17.53 16.65 8.14
C PHE A 806 -17.98 15.82 9.34
N SER A 807 -19.08 16.18 10.01
CA SER A 807 -19.57 15.50 11.21
C SER A 807 -19.98 14.06 10.92
N GLN A 808 -20.57 13.76 9.75
CA GLN A 808 -20.83 12.39 9.31
C GLN A 808 -19.56 11.54 9.33
N MET A 809 -18.49 12.00 8.70
CA MET A 809 -17.26 11.23 8.65
C MET A 809 -16.53 11.21 10.00
N TRP A 810 -16.42 12.38 10.64
CA TRP A 810 -15.73 12.53 11.92
C TRP A 810 -16.37 11.65 13.00
N ASN A 811 -17.70 11.60 13.08
CA ASN A 811 -18.38 10.78 14.07
C ASN A 811 -18.15 9.29 13.81
N GLU A 812 -18.19 8.81 12.57
CA GLU A 812 -17.82 7.43 12.24
C GLU A 812 -16.36 7.12 12.58
N PHE A 813 -15.46 8.08 12.36
CA PHE A 813 -14.05 7.93 12.75
C PHE A 813 -13.89 7.81 14.28
N ILE A 814 -14.60 8.63 15.06
CA ILE A 814 -14.60 8.54 16.53
C ILE A 814 -15.27 7.25 17.01
N LEU A 815 -16.36 6.83 16.38
CA LEU A 815 -17.04 5.56 16.69
C LEU A 815 -16.12 4.37 16.41
N SER A 816 -15.36 4.38 15.31
CA SER A 816 -14.35 3.36 15.03
C SER A 816 -13.29 3.30 16.12
N LEU A 817 -12.81 4.44 16.61
CA LEU A 817 -11.86 4.47 17.74
C LEU A 817 -12.49 3.89 19.01
N ARG A 818 -13.80 4.08 19.23
CA ARG A 818 -14.51 3.46 20.35
C ARG A 818 -14.69 1.95 20.14
N MET A 819 -15.01 1.49 18.93
CA MET A 819 -15.17 0.07 18.59
C MET A 819 -13.84 -0.70 18.70
N GLU A 820 -12.72 -0.05 18.43
CA GLU A 820 -11.37 -0.57 18.68
C GLU A 820 -10.92 -0.40 20.15
N ASP A 821 -11.81 0.05 21.03
CA ASP A 821 -11.51 0.30 22.44
C ASP A 821 -10.34 1.29 22.68
N LEU A 822 -10.09 2.24 21.78
CA LEU A 822 -9.02 3.23 21.97
C LEU A 822 -9.44 4.43 22.83
N ILE A 823 -10.74 4.65 23.00
CA ILE A 823 -11.33 5.76 23.77
C ILE A 823 -12.50 5.27 24.63
N SER A 824 -12.76 5.90 25.77
CA SER A 824 -13.92 5.55 26.63
C SER A 824 -15.24 6.14 26.11
N HIS A 825 -16.39 5.68 26.62
CA HIS A 825 -17.70 6.25 26.26
C HIS A 825 -17.79 7.75 26.55
N LYS A 826 -17.20 8.18 27.67
CA LYS A 826 -17.14 9.59 28.03
C LYS A 826 -16.28 10.39 27.05
N GLU A 827 -15.12 9.87 26.65
CA GLU A 827 -14.25 10.52 25.67
C GLU A 827 -14.89 10.57 24.27
N ARG A 828 -15.62 9.53 23.88
CA ARG A 828 -16.44 9.53 22.66
C ARG A 828 -17.42 10.70 22.67
N ASP A 829 -18.20 10.85 23.73
CA ASP A 829 -19.24 11.89 23.82
C ASP A 829 -18.66 13.31 23.84
N LEU A 830 -17.42 13.47 24.33
CA LEU A 830 -16.69 14.73 24.27
C LEU A 830 -16.19 15.08 22.86
N LEU A 831 -15.93 14.08 22.01
CA LEU A 831 -15.35 14.26 20.67
C LEU A 831 -16.41 14.32 19.56
N LEU A 832 -17.61 13.79 19.80
CA LEU A 832 -18.69 13.79 18.80
C LEU A 832 -19.16 15.21 18.44
N VAL A 833 -19.41 15.40 17.15
CA VAL A 833 -19.97 16.64 16.59
C VAL A 833 -21.43 16.38 16.26
N PRO A 834 -22.39 17.11 16.84
CA PRO A 834 -23.81 16.91 16.53
C PRO A 834 -24.07 17.05 15.02
N TYR A 835 -24.92 16.17 14.49
CA TYR A 835 -25.52 16.41 13.19
C TYR A 835 -26.29 17.72 13.28
N SER A 836 -26.04 18.65 12.36
CA SER A 836 -26.63 20.00 12.36
C SER A 836 -28.15 19.92 12.26
N SER A 837 -28.81 19.77 13.41
CA SER A 837 -30.26 19.81 13.52
C SER A 837 -30.71 21.26 13.37
N SER A 838 -31.80 21.48 12.65
CA SER A 838 -32.36 22.80 12.36
C SER A 838 -32.90 23.56 13.59
N GLU A 839 -32.79 22.99 14.79
CA GLU A 839 -33.40 23.51 16.01
C GLU A 839 -32.53 24.56 16.74
N VAL A 840 -31.21 24.48 16.59
CA VAL A 840 -30.25 25.38 17.25
C VAL A 840 -29.72 26.41 16.25
N SER A 841 -29.69 27.68 16.65
CA SER A 841 -29.36 28.79 15.75
C SER A 841 -27.86 28.92 15.44
N VAL A 842 -27.00 28.25 16.22
CA VAL A 842 -25.54 28.29 16.15
C VAL A 842 -24.91 26.95 15.78
N ILE A 843 -23.64 26.99 15.35
CA ILE A 843 -22.84 25.78 15.12
C ILE A 843 -22.57 25.10 16.46
N GLN A 844 -22.92 23.82 16.55
CA GLN A 844 -22.70 23.01 17.74
C GLN A 844 -21.30 22.38 17.67
N TRP A 845 -20.35 22.99 18.35
CA TRP A 845 -18.98 22.47 18.43
C TRP A 845 -18.87 21.30 19.42
N PRO A 846 -17.92 20.37 19.23
CA PRO A 846 -17.78 19.23 20.12
C PRO A 846 -17.35 19.68 21.55
N PRO A 847 -17.87 19.03 22.63
CA PRO A 847 -17.68 19.53 24.00
C PRO A 847 -16.21 19.68 24.44
N PHE A 848 -15.28 18.88 23.90
CA PHE A 848 -13.86 19.03 24.23
C PHE A 848 -13.27 20.40 23.83
N LEU A 849 -13.85 21.08 22.84
CA LEU A 849 -13.45 22.45 22.48
C LEU A 849 -14.05 23.49 23.44
N LEU A 850 -15.25 23.22 23.94
CA LEU A 850 -16.06 24.10 24.79
C LEU A 850 -15.77 23.97 26.29
N ALA A 851 -14.84 23.09 26.66
CA ALA A 851 -14.41 22.89 28.04
C ALA A 851 -14.12 24.21 28.78
N SER A 852 -14.67 24.35 29.98
CA SER A 852 -14.61 25.55 30.85
C SER A 852 -15.20 26.84 30.29
N LYS A 853 -15.72 26.89 29.05
CA LYS A 853 -16.21 28.15 28.44
C LYS A 853 -17.47 28.69 29.12
N ILE A 854 -18.40 27.81 29.53
CA ILE A 854 -19.62 28.23 30.24
C ILE A 854 -19.33 28.72 31.66
N PRO A 855 -18.57 27.98 32.50
CA PRO A 855 -18.15 28.49 33.82
C PRO A 855 -17.43 29.85 33.72
N ILE A 856 -16.51 30.01 32.76
CA ILE A 856 -15.82 31.29 32.53
C ILE A 856 -16.82 32.39 32.14
N ALA A 857 -17.79 32.10 31.26
CA ALA A 857 -18.82 33.06 30.88
C ALA A 857 -19.70 33.46 32.08
N LEU A 858 -20.02 32.53 32.98
CA LEU A 858 -20.77 32.78 34.20
C LEU A 858 -19.98 33.66 35.19
N ASP A 859 -18.71 33.37 35.41
CA ASP A 859 -17.83 34.18 36.25
C ASP A 859 -17.65 35.59 35.66
N MET A 860 -17.44 35.69 34.35
CA MET A 860 -17.37 36.96 33.63
C MET A 860 -18.66 37.77 33.76
N ALA A 861 -19.83 37.13 33.75
CA ALA A 861 -21.13 37.79 33.93
C ALA A 861 -21.36 38.23 35.38
N LYS A 862 -21.00 37.40 36.36
CA LYS A 862 -21.09 37.69 37.79
C LYS A 862 -20.23 38.89 38.19
N ASP A 863 -18.99 38.92 37.72
CA ASP A 863 -18.02 39.96 38.06
C ASP A 863 -18.13 41.21 37.17
N PHE A 864 -19.09 41.23 36.23
CA PHE A 864 -19.28 42.34 35.32
C PHE A 864 -19.83 43.58 36.03
N ARG A 865 -19.03 44.65 36.09
CA ARG A 865 -19.41 45.94 36.72
C ARG A 865 -19.90 47.01 35.72
N GLY A 866 -19.95 46.70 34.42
CA GLY A 866 -20.39 47.64 33.39
C GLY A 866 -21.91 47.82 33.41
N LYS A 867 -22.40 48.98 32.94
CA LYS A 867 -23.84 49.29 32.84
C LYS A 867 -24.43 49.05 31.44
N GLU A 868 -23.57 48.75 30.45
CA GLU A 868 -23.96 48.56 29.06
C GLU A 868 -23.89 47.09 28.67
N ASP A 869 -25.01 46.55 28.18
CA ASP A 869 -25.12 45.18 27.66
C ASP A 869 -24.11 44.90 26.54
N ALA A 870 -23.83 45.92 25.71
CA ALA A 870 -22.94 45.81 24.57
C ALA A 870 -21.52 45.39 24.96
N ASP A 871 -21.04 45.82 26.13
CA ASP A 871 -19.71 45.49 26.63
C ASP A 871 -19.61 44.06 27.13
N LEU A 872 -20.63 43.56 27.84
CA LEU A 872 -20.69 42.16 28.26
C LEU A 872 -20.80 41.24 27.04
N PHE A 873 -21.71 41.54 26.11
CA PHE A 873 -21.87 40.75 24.89
C PHE A 873 -20.64 40.82 24.00
N ARG A 874 -19.91 41.94 23.93
CA ARG A 874 -18.64 42.03 23.20
C ARG A 874 -17.56 41.13 23.82
N LYS A 875 -17.49 41.06 25.15
CA LYS A 875 -16.59 40.14 25.86
C LYS A 875 -16.96 38.67 25.67
N ILE A 876 -18.25 38.34 25.58
CA ILE A 876 -18.70 36.96 25.29
C ILE A 876 -18.46 36.62 23.80
N LYS A 877 -18.66 37.58 22.90
CA LYS A 877 -18.47 37.41 21.45
C LYS A 877 -17.00 37.47 21.00
N SER A 878 -16.04 37.78 21.88
CA SER A 878 -14.62 37.76 21.49
C SER A 878 -14.07 36.35 21.28
N ASP A 879 -14.77 35.32 21.77
CA ASP A 879 -14.48 33.92 21.55
C ASP A 879 -15.71 33.25 20.92
N ASP A 880 -15.59 32.86 19.64
CA ASP A 880 -16.69 32.26 18.88
C ASP A 880 -17.16 30.93 19.47
N PHE A 881 -16.27 30.17 20.11
CA PHE A 881 -16.63 28.95 20.84
C PHE A 881 -17.45 29.26 22.08
N MET A 882 -17.07 30.29 22.85
CA MET A 882 -17.82 30.73 24.03
C MET A 882 -19.20 31.26 23.66
N ARG A 883 -19.29 32.09 22.61
CA ARG A 883 -20.55 32.57 22.06
C ARG A 883 -21.47 31.41 21.66
N SER A 884 -20.94 30.44 20.92
CA SER A 884 -21.71 29.28 20.46
C SER A 884 -22.18 28.42 21.64
N ALA A 885 -21.31 28.16 22.62
CA ALA A 885 -21.66 27.40 23.82
C ALA A 885 -22.76 28.05 24.65
N VAL A 886 -22.72 29.37 24.85
CA VAL A 886 -23.74 30.10 25.63
C VAL A 886 -25.10 30.05 24.95
N ILE A 887 -25.15 30.29 23.63
CA ILE A 887 -26.40 30.25 22.86
C ILE A 887 -26.96 28.82 22.82
N GLU A 888 -26.10 27.83 22.56
CA GLU A 888 -26.48 26.42 22.55
C GLU A 888 -27.03 25.97 23.92
N CYS A 889 -26.38 26.35 25.01
CA CYS A 889 -26.81 26.03 26.36
C CYS A 889 -28.21 26.60 26.64
N TYR A 890 -28.45 27.87 26.29
CA TYR A 890 -29.75 28.51 26.47
C TYR A 890 -30.85 27.84 25.63
N GLU A 891 -30.62 27.62 24.34
CA GLU A 891 -31.61 27.02 23.45
C GLU A 891 -31.91 25.56 23.81
N THR A 892 -30.89 24.79 24.21
CA THR A 892 -31.03 23.40 24.64
C THR A 892 -31.76 23.31 25.98
N LEU A 893 -31.39 24.14 26.96
CA LEU A 893 -32.06 24.19 28.26
C LEU A 893 -33.55 24.51 28.09
N ARG A 894 -33.87 25.51 27.26
CA ARG A 894 -35.27 25.85 26.93
C ARG A 894 -36.03 24.66 26.34
N TYR A 895 -35.43 23.98 25.35
CA TYR A 895 -36.04 22.81 24.73
C TYR A 895 -36.31 21.69 25.75
N LEU A 896 -35.37 21.43 26.66
CA LEU A 896 -35.53 20.41 27.70
C LEU A 896 -36.62 20.81 28.71
N LEU A 897 -36.62 22.05 29.22
CA LEU A 897 -37.63 22.53 30.17
C LEU A 897 -39.05 22.49 29.58
N VAL A 898 -39.24 22.94 28.34
CA VAL A 898 -40.55 22.88 27.66
C VAL A 898 -40.98 21.44 27.38
N GLY A 899 -40.03 20.56 27.07
CA GLY A 899 -40.30 19.13 26.82
C GLY A 899 -40.77 18.40 28.07
N ILE A 900 -40.10 18.62 29.20
CA ILE A 900 -40.34 17.90 30.47
C ILE A 900 -41.69 18.25 31.10
N LEU A 901 -42.16 19.48 30.95
CA LEU A 901 -43.45 19.91 31.49
C LEU A 901 -44.61 19.32 30.68
N GLU A 902 -45.69 18.89 31.34
CA GLU A 902 -46.90 18.44 30.63
C GLU A 902 -47.95 19.55 30.51
N ASP A 903 -48.12 20.32 31.59
CA ASP A 903 -49.13 21.37 31.70
C ASP A 903 -48.88 22.53 30.74
N LYS A 904 -49.94 22.99 30.07
CA LYS A 904 -49.88 24.11 29.13
C LYS A 904 -49.54 25.43 29.82
N ASP A 905 -50.03 25.62 31.05
CA ASP A 905 -49.82 26.84 31.82
C ASP A 905 -48.35 26.96 32.25
N ASP A 906 -47.75 25.86 32.71
CA ASP A 906 -46.33 25.82 33.09
C ASP A 906 -45.41 26.03 31.88
N LYS A 907 -45.77 25.50 30.69
CA LYS A 907 -45.08 25.80 29.43
C LYS A 907 -45.18 27.27 29.04
N MET A 908 -46.35 27.89 29.27
CA MET A 908 -46.57 29.29 28.95
C MET A 908 -45.70 30.21 29.82
N VAL A 909 -45.43 29.84 31.08
CA VAL A 909 -44.47 30.56 31.94
C VAL A 909 -43.07 30.52 31.33
N VAL A 910 -42.58 29.36 30.88
CA VAL A 910 -41.25 29.22 30.26
C VAL A 910 -41.15 30.02 28.95
N GLU A 911 -42.19 30.02 28.11
CA GLU A 911 -42.20 30.83 26.87
C GLU A 911 -42.31 32.33 27.15
N GLN A 912 -42.99 32.74 28.23
CA GLN A 912 -43.05 34.15 28.63
C GLN A 912 -41.69 34.64 29.17
N ILE A 913 -40.96 33.81 29.93
CA ILE A 913 -39.58 34.09 30.34
C ILE A 913 -38.69 34.26 29.11
N ARG A 914 -38.79 33.35 28.14
CA ARG A 914 -38.05 33.44 26.87
C ARG A 914 -38.35 34.74 26.13
N LYS A 915 -39.63 35.11 25.99
CA LYS A 915 -40.04 36.35 25.32
C LYS A 915 -39.43 37.58 26.00
N GLU A 916 -39.43 37.61 27.33
CA GLU A 916 -38.84 38.70 28.12
C GLU A 916 -37.32 38.79 27.93
N ILE A 917 -36.61 37.65 27.86
CA ILE A 917 -35.17 37.59 27.55
C ILE A 917 -34.90 38.13 26.14
N ASP A 918 -35.63 37.62 25.14
CA ASP A 918 -35.42 37.99 23.73
C ASP A 918 -35.72 39.47 23.46
N GLU A 919 -36.78 40.02 24.07
CA GLU A 919 -37.14 41.45 24.00
C GLU A 919 -36.09 42.32 24.71
N SER A 920 -35.64 41.91 25.90
CA SER A 920 -34.61 42.64 26.66
C SER A 920 -33.27 42.71 25.93
N ILE A 921 -32.88 41.65 25.23
CA ILE A 921 -31.67 41.63 24.40
C ILE A 921 -31.81 42.57 23.19
N LYS A 922 -32.98 42.58 22.52
CA LYS A 922 -33.25 43.48 21.38
C LYS A 922 -33.25 44.95 21.78
N GLU A 923 -33.84 45.26 22.94
CA GLU A 923 -33.93 46.63 23.47
C GLU A 923 -32.64 47.13 24.15
N LYS A 924 -31.62 46.27 24.29
CA LYS A 924 -30.37 46.55 25.02
C LYS A 924 -30.61 46.97 26.48
N ARG A 925 -31.51 46.26 27.16
CA ARG A 925 -31.87 46.47 28.58
C ARG A 925 -31.70 45.20 29.44
N PHE A 926 -30.95 44.22 28.97
CA PHE A 926 -30.75 42.93 29.62
C PHE A 926 -30.18 43.06 31.04
N LEU A 927 -29.10 43.82 31.24
CA LEU A 927 -28.51 44.04 32.57
C LEU A 927 -29.40 44.86 33.53
N ARG A 928 -30.46 45.49 33.02
CA ARG A 928 -31.44 46.22 33.84
C ARG A 928 -32.56 45.31 34.32
N LYS A 929 -32.91 44.27 33.56
CA LYS A 929 -34.01 43.34 33.89
C LYS A 929 -33.54 42.03 34.54
N PHE A 930 -32.27 41.66 34.36
CA PHE A 930 -31.71 40.42 34.88
C PHE A 930 -30.48 40.65 35.77
N ARG A 931 -30.43 39.94 36.90
CA ARG A 931 -29.36 39.95 37.89
C ARG A 931 -28.38 38.81 37.61
N MET A 932 -27.16 39.15 37.19
CA MET A 932 -26.14 38.16 36.84
C MET A 932 -25.59 37.37 38.04
N SER A 933 -25.72 37.89 39.27
CA SER A 933 -25.23 37.21 40.48
C SER A 933 -26.01 35.96 40.86
N GLY A 934 -27.23 35.77 40.35
CA GLY A 934 -28.06 34.57 40.58
C GLY A 934 -27.74 33.41 39.63
N LEU A 935 -27.05 33.66 38.51
CA LEU A 935 -26.76 32.64 37.49
C LEU A 935 -25.85 31.49 37.97
N PRO A 936 -24.84 31.71 38.83
CA PRO A 936 -24.05 30.60 39.38
C PRO A 936 -24.87 29.65 40.25
N LEU A 937 -25.83 30.16 41.02
CA LEU A 937 -26.74 29.33 41.82
C LEU A 937 -27.65 28.48 40.92
N LEU A 938 -28.16 29.09 39.85
CA LEU A 938 -28.94 28.39 38.83
C LEU A 938 -28.14 27.26 38.19
N ASN A 939 -26.86 27.49 37.88
CA ASN A 939 -25.99 26.46 37.31
C ASN A 939 -25.78 25.25 38.23
N ASP A 940 -25.59 25.45 39.54
CA ASP A 940 -25.44 24.34 40.51
C ASP A 940 -26.70 23.47 40.58
N LYS A 941 -27.89 24.10 40.55
CA LYS A 941 -29.17 23.37 40.55
C LYS A 941 -29.42 22.66 39.22
N LEU A 942 -29.07 23.28 38.10
CA LEU A 942 -29.16 22.67 36.77
C LEU A 942 -28.24 21.45 36.64
N GLU A 943 -27.01 21.53 37.15
CA GLU A 943 -26.08 20.40 37.16
C GLU A 943 -26.66 19.20 37.91
N ARG A 944 -27.22 19.41 39.11
CA ARG A 944 -27.88 18.36 39.89
C ARG A 944 -29.07 17.76 39.14
N PHE A 945 -29.88 18.61 38.51
CA PHE A 945 -31.03 18.18 37.73
C PHE A 945 -30.64 17.31 36.53
N LEU A 946 -29.60 17.71 35.78
CA LEU A 946 -29.13 16.95 34.62
C LEU A 946 -28.48 15.63 35.03
N ASN A 947 -27.74 15.58 36.15
CA ASN A 947 -27.17 14.34 36.65
C ASN A 947 -28.25 13.32 37.03
N LEU A 948 -29.37 13.76 37.62
CA LEU A 948 -30.52 12.88 37.87
C LEU A 948 -31.17 12.38 36.57
N LEU A 949 -31.23 13.22 35.54
CA LEU A 949 -31.78 12.82 34.24
C LEU A 949 -30.91 11.77 33.52
N VAL A 950 -29.59 11.83 33.70
CA VAL A 950 -28.63 10.89 33.07
C VAL A 950 -28.55 9.55 33.81
N ALA A 951 -28.75 9.54 35.13
CA ALA A 951 -28.69 8.32 35.93
C ALA A 951 -29.80 7.31 35.59
N ASP A 952 -29.40 6.07 35.35
CA ASP A 952 -30.29 4.92 35.15
C ASP A 952 -30.64 4.33 36.54
N TYR A 953 -31.88 4.54 36.99
CA TYR A 953 -32.40 4.01 38.25
C TYR A 953 -33.31 2.82 37.97
N GLU A 954 -33.28 1.80 38.81
CA GLU A 954 -34.19 0.65 38.72
C GLU A 954 -35.65 1.00 39.08
N ASP A 955 -35.87 2.11 39.80
CA ASP A 955 -37.17 2.51 40.35
C ASP A 955 -37.55 3.95 39.94
N GLU A 956 -38.44 4.08 38.94
CA GLU A 956 -38.83 5.36 38.32
C GLU A 956 -39.67 6.26 39.23
N GLU A 957 -40.38 5.68 40.21
CA GLU A 957 -41.19 6.44 41.18
C GLU A 957 -40.31 7.19 42.21
N ALA A 958 -39.15 6.63 42.56
CA ALA A 958 -38.18 7.27 43.45
C ALA A 958 -37.50 8.49 42.79
N LYS A 959 -37.41 8.52 41.46
CA LYS A 959 -36.81 9.62 40.66
C LYS A 959 -37.73 10.84 40.55
N ARG A 960 -39.05 10.63 40.62
CA ARG A 960 -40.07 11.67 40.33
C ARG A 960 -40.07 12.81 41.35
N SER A 961 -40.10 12.52 42.65
CA SER A 961 -40.18 13.55 43.69
C SER A 961 -38.94 14.47 43.74
N PRO A 962 -37.69 13.94 43.73
CA PRO A 962 -36.49 14.79 43.65
C PRO A 962 -36.44 15.66 42.39
N MET A 963 -36.96 15.14 41.27
CA MET A 963 -36.97 15.85 39.99
C MET A 963 -37.96 17.01 39.98
N ILE A 964 -39.17 16.83 40.56
CA ILE A 964 -40.15 17.91 40.74
C ILE A 964 -39.57 19.02 41.62
N ASN A 965 -38.98 18.66 42.77
CA ASN A 965 -38.37 19.64 43.68
C ASN A 965 -37.27 20.46 42.99
N LEU A 966 -36.42 19.82 42.19
CA LEU A 966 -35.35 20.53 41.47
C LEU A 966 -35.87 21.45 40.36
N ILE A 967 -36.93 21.07 39.65
CA ILE A 967 -37.53 21.97 38.64
C ILE A 967 -38.18 23.17 39.33
N GLN A 968 -38.88 22.96 40.44
CA GLN A 968 -39.46 24.04 41.24
C GLN A 968 -38.35 24.98 41.75
N ASP A 969 -37.26 24.45 42.30
CA ASP A 969 -36.08 25.23 42.71
C ASP A 969 -35.50 26.03 41.53
N ILE A 970 -35.34 25.42 40.36
CA ILE A 970 -34.81 26.08 39.15
C ILE A 970 -35.72 27.25 38.73
N MET A 971 -37.03 27.03 38.68
CA MET A 971 -38.00 28.05 38.29
C MET A 971 -38.08 29.17 39.33
N GLU A 972 -38.00 28.85 40.62
CA GLU A 972 -37.97 29.82 41.71
C GLU A 972 -36.73 30.72 41.63
N ILE A 973 -35.53 30.13 41.43
CA ILE A 973 -34.29 30.88 41.26
C ILE A 973 -34.36 31.81 40.04
N ILE A 974 -34.90 31.33 38.90
CA ILE A 974 -35.05 32.17 37.71
C ILE A 974 -35.94 33.39 38.01
N ILE A 975 -37.07 33.18 38.70
CA ILE A 975 -38.08 34.21 38.92
C ILE A 975 -37.69 35.19 40.02
N GLN A 976 -37.12 34.71 41.14
CA GLN A 976 -36.83 35.54 42.31
C GLN A 976 -35.38 36.07 42.35
N ASP A 977 -34.40 35.26 41.93
CA ASP A 977 -32.98 35.58 42.10
C ASP A 977 -32.31 36.10 40.82
N VAL A 978 -32.83 35.72 39.64
CA VAL A 978 -32.28 36.11 38.33
C VAL A 978 -33.08 37.25 37.68
N MET A 979 -34.40 37.32 37.84
CA MET A 979 -35.23 38.40 37.26
C MET A 979 -35.58 39.46 38.30
N PHE A 980 -35.57 40.75 37.91
CA PHE A 980 -36.03 41.83 38.82
C PHE A 980 -37.56 41.86 38.98
N ASP A 981 -38.30 41.64 37.88
CA ASP A 981 -39.78 41.70 37.84
C ASP A 981 -40.41 40.31 37.55
N GLY A 982 -39.80 39.23 38.06
CA GLY A 982 -40.24 37.86 37.74
C GLY A 982 -41.67 37.54 38.21
N HIS A 983 -42.14 38.17 39.29
CA HIS A 983 -43.50 37.99 39.81
C HIS A 983 -44.59 38.45 38.83
N GLU A 984 -44.33 39.47 38.00
CA GLU A 984 -45.29 39.92 36.98
C GLU A 984 -45.52 38.88 35.88
N ILE A 985 -44.54 38.01 35.61
CA ILE A 985 -44.66 36.93 34.63
C ILE A 985 -45.58 35.82 35.16
N LEU A 986 -45.46 35.50 36.45
CA LEU A 986 -46.37 34.58 37.12
C LEU A 986 -47.80 35.10 37.13
N GLU A 987 -47.99 36.41 37.32
CA GLU A 987 -49.30 37.07 37.27
C GLU A 987 -49.88 37.10 35.85
N ARG A 988 -49.08 37.41 34.82
CA ARG A 988 -49.54 37.37 33.41
C ARG A 988 -49.90 35.97 32.92
N ALA A 989 -49.32 34.93 33.52
CA ALA A 989 -49.65 33.54 33.23
C ALA A 989 -50.85 33.00 34.04
N HIS A 990 -51.44 33.76 34.97
CA HIS A 990 -52.67 33.37 35.67
C HIS A 990 -53.89 33.59 34.77
N GLN A 991 -54.56 32.51 34.36
CA GLN A 991 -55.93 32.59 33.84
C GLN A 991 -56.93 31.67 34.56
N ILE A 992 -56.53 30.74 35.45
CA ILE A 992 -57.46 29.85 36.17
C ILE A 992 -56.94 29.54 37.59
N ASP A 993 -57.82 29.62 38.60
CA ASP A 993 -57.62 29.14 39.97
C ASP A 993 -57.35 27.63 39.99
N ARG A 994 -56.10 27.21 40.24
CA ARG A 994 -55.73 25.80 40.44
C ARG A 994 -55.44 25.52 41.91
N LYS A 995 -55.96 24.38 42.41
CA LYS A 995 -55.67 23.82 43.74
C LYS A 995 -54.40 22.94 43.79
N GLU A 996 -53.76 22.68 42.66
CA GLU A 996 -52.55 21.84 42.53
C GLU A 996 -51.28 22.70 42.54
N GLN A 997 -50.15 22.17 43.04
CA GLN A 997 -48.87 22.88 43.05
C GLN A 997 -48.32 22.98 41.61
N ARG A 998 -47.71 24.12 41.25
CA ARG A 998 -47.15 24.34 39.89
C ARG A 998 -45.91 23.46 39.65
N PHE A 999 -45.67 23.09 38.39
CA PHE A 999 -44.51 22.30 37.94
C PHE A 999 -44.45 20.86 38.49
N GLU A 1000 -45.59 20.30 38.94
CA GLU A 1000 -45.66 18.95 39.51
C GLU A 1000 -45.81 17.85 38.43
N ARG A 1001 -46.44 18.17 37.29
CA ARG A 1001 -46.70 17.21 36.19
C ARG A 1001 -45.57 17.19 35.16
N ILE A 1002 -44.72 16.19 35.29
CA ILE A 1002 -43.54 15.95 34.45
C ILE A 1002 -43.71 14.70 33.58
N ASN A 1003 -43.32 14.80 32.30
CA ASN A 1003 -43.24 13.68 31.37
C ASN A 1003 -41.89 12.93 31.51
N ILE A 1004 -41.90 11.84 32.27
CA ILE A 1004 -40.71 11.02 32.52
C ILE A 1004 -40.38 10.12 31.31
N TYR A 1005 -41.36 9.76 30.47
CA TYR A 1005 -41.15 8.88 29.30
C TYR A 1005 -40.23 9.49 28.24
N LEU A 1006 -40.00 10.81 28.27
CA LEU A 1006 -39.01 11.46 27.41
C LEU A 1006 -37.58 11.01 27.68
N THR A 1007 -37.27 10.54 28.89
CA THR A 1007 -35.95 9.97 29.22
C THR A 1007 -35.64 8.69 28.44
N GLN A 1008 -36.66 7.96 28.00
CA GLN A 1008 -36.53 6.77 27.14
C GLN A 1008 -36.27 7.13 25.68
N ASN A 1009 -36.57 8.36 25.25
CA ASN A 1009 -36.28 8.80 23.91
C ASN A 1009 -34.77 9.08 23.77
N ARG A 1010 -34.11 8.26 22.95
CA ARG A 1010 -32.67 8.35 22.67
C ARG A 1010 -32.21 9.74 22.24
N SER A 1011 -32.93 10.41 21.34
CA SER A 1011 -32.52 11.75 20.87
C SER A 1011 -32.66 12.82 21.96
N TRP A 1012 -33.60 12.63 22.87
CA TRP A 1012 -33.80 13.53 24.00
C TRP A 1012 -32.72 13.30 25.08
N LYS A 1013 -32.43 12.03 25.42
CA LYS A 1013 -31.34 11.62 26.32
C LYS A 1013 -29.97 12.11 25.83
N GLU A 1014 -29.69 12.05 24.52
CA GLU A 1014 -28.46 12.59 23.92
C GLU A 1014 -28.32 14.12 24.14
N LYS A 1015 -29.41 14.89 24.04
CA LYS A 1015 -29.40 16.34 24.33
C LYS A 1015 -29.16 16.63 25.81
N VAL A 1016 -29.71 15.82 26.72
CA VAL A 1016 -29.45 15.94 28.16
C VAL A 1016 -27.99 15.65 28.48
N ILE A 1017 -27.44 14.55 27.98
CA ILE A 1017 -26.02 14.18 28.18
C ILE A 1017 -25.13 15.30 27.66
N ARG A 1018 -25.43 15.83 26.47
CA ARG A 1018 -24.68 16.93 25.88
C ARG A 1018 -24.74 18.21 26.72
N LEU A 1019 -25.92 18.62 27.18
CA LEU A 1019 -26.04 19.80 28.04
C LEU A 1019 -25.29 19.60 29.37
N ASN A 1020 -25.37 18.39 29.95
CA ASN A 1020 -24.63 18.04 31.15
C ASN A 1020 -23.11 18.19 30.92
N LEU A 1021 -22.60 17.69 29.80
CA LEU A 1021 -21.19 17.85 29.44
C LEU A 1021 -20.80 19.33 29.25
N LEU A 1022 -21.63 20.15 28.60
CA LEU A 1022 -21.34 21.57 28.43
C LEU A 1022 -21.19 22.33 29.76
N LEU A 1023 -22.01 21.98 30.76
CA LEU A 1023 -21.99 22.61 32.09
C LEU A 1023 -20.89 22.06 33.00
N THR A 1024 -20.61 20.75 32.94
CA THR A 1024 -19.74 20.06 33.90
C THR A 1024 -18.29 19.92 33.43
N VAL A 1025 -18.01 19.99 32.13
CA VAL A 1025 -16.68 19.71 31.59
C VAL A 1025 -15.69 20.83 31.92
N LYS A 1026 -14.77 20.51 32.83
CA LYS A 1026 -13.67 21.37 33.30
C LYS A 1026 -12.40 21.16 32.46
N GLU A 1027 -11.30 21.80 32.86
CA GLU A 1027 -10.00 21.81 32.17
C GLU A 1027 -9.40 20.42 31.91
N SER A 1028 -9.80 19.36 32.64
CA SER A 1028 -9.32 17.99 32.41
C SER A 1028 -9.62 17.45 31.01
N ALA A 1029 -10.64 17.98 30.31
CA ALA A 1029 -10.95 17.62 28.93
C ALA A 1029 -9.93 18.17 27.91
N ILE A 1030 -8.97 19.01 28.32
CA ILE A 1030 -7.90 19.51 27.46
C ILE A 1030 -7.01 18.38 26.92
N ASN A 1031 -6.94 17.25 27.63
CA ASN A 1031 -6.09 16.10 27.31
C ASN A 1031 -6.86 14.92 26.69
N VAL A 1032 -8.10 15.10 26.22
CA VAL A 1032 -8.94 14.04 25.63
C VAL A 1032 -8.72 13.91 24.12
N PRO A 1033 -8.51 12.69 23.57
CA PRO A 1033 -8.47 11.40 24.28
C PRO A 1033 -7.16 11.19 25.02
N THR A 1034 -7.17 10.42 26.11
CA THR A 1034 -6.01 10.14 26.95
C THR A 1034 -5.03 9.16 26.30
N ASN A 1035 -5.55 8.18 25.55
CA ASN A 1035 -4.77 7.17 24.84
C ASN A 1035 -3.84 7.79 23.78
N LEU A 1036 -2.57 7.37 23.78
CA LEU A 1036 -1.54 7.91 22.89
C LEU A 1036 -1.78 7.57 21.41
N ASP A 1037 -2.29 6.38 21.12
CA ASP A 1037 -2.58 5.94 19.75
C ASP A 1037 -3.82 6.66 19.20
N ALA A 1038 -4.86 6.85 20.01
CA ALA A 1038 -6.01 7.68 19.63
C ALA A 1038 -5.58 9.11 19.29
N ARG A 1039 -4.75 9.72 20.15
CA ARG A 1039 -4.15 11.06 19.91
C ARG A 1039 -3.37 11.10 18.60
N ARG A 1040 -2.51 10.10 18.36
CA ARG A 1040 -1.69 10.01 17.16
C ARG A 1040 -2.55 9.87 15.91
N ARG A 1041 -3.59 9.01 15.91
CA ARG A 1041 -4.49 8.82 14.77
C ARG A 1041 -5.28 10.09 14.45
N ILE A 1042 -5.85 10.75 15.47
CA ILE A 1042 -6.59 12.00 15.29
C ILE A 1042 -5.69 13.13 14.77
N THR A 1043 -4.51 13.33 15.37
CA THR A 1043 -3.56 14.37 14.94
C THR A 1043 -3.03 14.10 13.54
N PHE A 1044 -2.74 12.84 13.21
CA PHE A 1044 -2.34 12.44 11.86
C PHE A 1044 -3.44 12.72 10.84
N PHE A 1045 -4.68 12.32 11.14
CA PHE A 1045 -5.83 12.59 10.29
C PHE A 1045 -5.99 14.08 10.02
N ALA A 1046 -6.01 14.91 11.06
CA ALA A 1046 -6.11 16.36 10.93
C ALA A 1046 -4.94 16.96 10.13
N ASN A 1047 -3.70 16.56 10.43
CA ASN A 1047 -2.52 17.07 9.72
C ASN A 1047 -2.57 16.69 8.23
N SER A 1048 -3.07 15.50 7.88
CA SER A 1048 -3.14 15.03 6.49
C SER A 1048 -4.01 15.91 5.59
N LEU A 1049 -5.03 16.59 6.13
CA LEU A 1049 -5.92 17.48 5.38
C LEU A 1049 -5.23 18.76 4.92
N PHE A 1050 -4.21 19.22 5.65
CA PHE A 1050 -3.41 20.40 5.33
C PHE A 1050 -2.17 20.06 4.47
N MET A 1051 -1.85 18.77 4.33
CA MET A 1051 -0.80 18.31 3.44
C MET A 1051 -1.25 18.38 1.98
N LYS A 1052 -0.26 18.31 1.07
CA LYS A 1052 -0.52 18.25 -0.37
C LYS A 1052 -1.14 16.90 -0.75
N MET A 1053 -2.46 16.84 -0.83
CA MET A 1053 -3.25 15.68 -1.24
C MET A 1053 -3.93 15.93 -2.61
N PRO A 1054 -4.04 14.94 -3.52
CA PRO A 1054 -4.83 15.07 -4.74
C PRO A 1054 -6.33 15.23 -4.43
N ASP A 1055 -7.05 15.94 -5.30
CA ASP A 1055 -8.50 16.12 -5.17
C ASP A 1055 -9.24 14.77 -5.25
N ALA A 1056 -10.18 14.53 -4.33
CA ALA A 1056 -10.99 13.31 -4.34
C ALA A 1056 -11.87 13.22 -5.60
N PRO A 1057 -11.77 12.13 -6.39
CA PRO A 1057 -12.67 11.90 -7.51
C PRO A 1057 -14.07 11.55 -7.00
N ARG A 1058 -15.09 11.71 -7.85
CA ARG A 1058 -16.42 11.14 -7.60
C ARG A 1058 -16.29 9.61 -7.49
N VAL A 1059 -17.16 8.96 -6.70
CA VAL A 1059 -17.17 7.49 -6.52
C VAL A 1059 -17.13 6.76 -7.86
N ARG A 1060 -17.97 7.19 -8.83
CA ARG A 1060 -17.99 6.64 -10.20
C ARG A 1060 -16.68 6.79 -11.00
N ASN A 1061 -15.82 7.75 -10.64
CA ASN A 1061 -14.55 8.01 -11.30
C ASN A 1061 -13.35 7.48 -10.49
N MET A 1062 -13.61 6.81 -9.34
CA MET A 1062 -12.56 6.30 -8.48
C MET A 1062 -11.77 5.19 -9.19
N LEU A 1063 -10.49 5.07 -8.88
CA LEU A 1063 -9.70 3.94 -9.33
C LEU A 1063 -10.13 2.71 -8.51
N SER A 1064 -10.43 1.62 -9.20
CA SER A 1064 -10.68 0.33 -8.60
C SER A 1064 -9.43 -0.06 -7.80
N PHE A 1065 -9.58 -0.28 -6.50
CA PHE A 1065 -8.52 -0.80 -5.65
C PHE A 1065 -8.97 -2.16 -5.12
N SER A 1066 -8.13 -3.17 -5.29
CA SER A 1066 -8.33 -4.48 -4.67
C SER A 1066 -7.48 -4.51 -3.41
N VAL A 1067 -8.12 -4.54 -2.24
CA VAL A 1067 -7.43 -4.87 -1.00
C VAL A 1067 -7.42 -6.38 -0.90
N LEU A 1068 -6.23 -6.97 -0.99
CA LEU A 1068 -6.02 -8.33 -0.52
C LEU A 1068 -6.00 -8.26 1.00
N THR A 1069 -7.18 -8.30 1.62
CA THR A 1069 -7.27 -8.51 3.06
C THR A 1069 -7.02 -10.00 3.27
N PRO A 1070 -5.89 -10.41 3.88
CA PRO A 1070 -5.76 -11.81 4.28
C PRO A 1070 -6.89 -12.09 5.26
N TYR A 1071 -7.79 -12.98 4.88
CA TYR A 1071 -8.86 -13.47 5.74
C TYR A 1071 -8.20 -14.36 6.79
N TYR A 1072 -7.73 -13.77 7.88
CA TYR A 1072 -7.49 -14.52 9.11
C TYR A 1072 -8.84 -14.58 9.82
N ASN A 1073 -9.41 -15.77 9.96
CA ASN A 1073 -10.45 -16.04 10.97
C ASN A 1073 -9.75 -15.91 12.33
N GLU A 1074 -9.63 -14.68 12.82
CA GLU A 1074 -9.40 -14.41 14.22
C GLU A 1074 -10.73 -13.93 14.79
N ASP A 1075 -11.18 -14.52 15.89
CA ASP A 1075 -12.37 -14.06 16.59
C ASP A 1075 -12.02 -12.73 17.27
N VAL A 1076 -12.40 -11.63 16.62
CA VAL A 1076 -12.08 -10.26 17.08
C VAL A 1076 -13.13 -9.74 18.08
N LEU A 1077 -14.27 -10.41 18.19
CA LEU A 1077 -15.39 -10.01 19.05
C LEU A 1077 -15.67 -11.15 20.04
N TYR A 1078 -15.53 -10.86 21.33
CA TYR A 1078 -15.93 -11.75 22.41
C TYR A 1078 -17.29 -11.31 22.95
N SER A 1079 -18.19 -12.26 23.12
CA SER A 1079 -19.41 -12.05 23.91
C SER A 1079 -19.08 -11.91 25.41
N ASP A 1080 -19.99 -11.32 26.18
CA ASP A 1080 -19.82 -11.16 27.64
C ASP A 1080 -19.67 -12.53 28.34
N GLU A 1081 -20.36 -13.56 27.83
CA GLU A 1081 -20.23 -14.94 28.31
C GLU A 1081 -18.83 -15.50 28.05
N GLU A 1082 -18.22 -15.25 26.88
CA GLU A 1082 -16.88 -15.71 26.54
C GLU A 1082 -15.78 -14.98 27.31
N LEU A 1083 -15.98 -13.69 27.61
CA LEU A 1083 -15.05 -12.90 28.42
C LEU A 1083 -15.00 -13.39 29.87
N ASN A 1084 -16.15 -13.81 30.40
CA ASN A 1084 -16.30 -14.31 31.76
C ASN A 1084 -16.11 -15.83 31.87
N LYS A 1085 -15.93 -16.53 30.75
CA LYS A 1085 -15.62 -17.96 30.75
C LYS A 1085 -14.22 -18.21 31.30
N GLU A 1086 -14.14 -19.09 32.29
CA GLU A 1086 -12.87 -19.48 32.90
C GLU A 1086 -12.13 -20.47 32.00
N ASN A 1087 -10.82 -20.25 31.79
CA ASN A 1087 -9.93 -21.21 31.15
C ASN A 1087 -9.58 -22.38 32.10
N GLU A 1088 -8.83 -23.38 31.63
CA GLU A 1088 -8.41 -24.56 32.42
C GLU A 1088 -7.71 -24.22 33.75
N ASP A 1089 -7.14 -23.02 33.85
CA ASP A 1089 -6.47 -22.49 35.06
C ASP A 1089 -7.40 -21.67 35.99
N GLY A 1090 -8.72 -21.61 35.72
CA GLY A 1090 -9.69 -20.84 36.51
C GLY A 1090 -9.59 -19.31 36.32
N ILE A 1091 -8.94 -18.87 35.24
CA ILE A 1091 -8.73 -17.45 34.94
C ILE A 1091 -9.61 -17.05 33.76
N THR A 1092 -10.42 -16.01 33.94
CA THR A 1092 -11.26 -15.44 32.88
C THR A 1092 -10.44 -14.56 31.94
N THR A 1093 -10.85 -14.51 30.68
CA THR A 1093 -10.25 -13.62 29.67
C THR A 1093 -10.36 -12.15 30.11
N LEU A 1094 -11.47 -11.77 30.74
CA LEU A 1094 -11.68 -10.45 31.34
C LEU A 1094 -10.63 -10.12 32.42
N PHE A 1095 -10.34 -11.05 33.34
CA PHE A 1095 -9.33 -10.84 34.38
C PHE A 1095 -7.93 -10.62 33.79
N TYR A 1096 -7.58 -11.36 32.73
CA TYR A 1096 -6.31 -11.20 32.03
C TYR A 1096 -6.18 -9.81 31.40
N LEU A 1097 -7.24 -9.35 30.71
CA LEU A 1097 -7.29 -8.02 30.11
C LEU A 1097 -7.18 -6.91 31.16
N GLN A 1098 -7.94 -7.02 32.26
CA GLN A 1098 -7.87 -6.07 33.39
C GLN A 1098 -6.49 -6.00 34.04
N LYS A 1099 -5.75 -7.12 34.09
CA LYS A 1099 -4.40 -7.16 34.68
C LYS A 1099 -3.31 -6.61 33.76
N ILE A 1100 -3.42 -6.82 32.45
CA ILE A 1100 -2.41 -6.36 31.49
C ILE A 1100 -2.63 -4.89 31.12
N TYR A 1101 -3.89 -4.46 31.04
CA TYR A 1101 -4.27 -3.09 30.67
C TYR A 1101 -5.08 -2.41 31.80
N PRO A 1102 -4.50 -2.23 33.00
CA PRO A 1102 -5.25 -1.76 34.18
C PRO A 1102 -5.81 -0.34 34.02
N GLY A 1103 -5.18 0.50 33.17
CA GLY A 1103 -5.66 1.86 32.89
C GLY A 1103 -6.69 1.95 31.77
N GLU A 1104 -6.85 0.90 30.96
CA GLU A 1104 -7.80 0.90 29.84
C GLU A 1104 -9.07 0.10 30.14
N SER A 1105 -9.01 -0.87 31.05
CA SER A 1105 -10.09 -1.86 31.25
C SER A 1105 -11.19 -1.43 32.22
N MET A 1106 -10.91 -0.52 33.17
CA MET A 1106 -11.87 -0.18 34.23
C MET A 1106 -12.98 0.80 33.83
N GLU A 1107 -12.87 1.51 32.69
CA GLU A 1107 -13.93 2.38 32.16
C GLU A 1107 -14.64 1.81 30.92
N LYS A 1108 -14.24 0.61 30.45
CA LYS A 1108 -14.67 0.06 29.15
C LYS A 1108 -15.84 -0.94 29.20
N PHE A 1109 -16.21 -1.40 30.40
CA PHE A 1109 -17.36 -2.27 30.63
C PHE A 1109 -18.45 -1.50 31.38
#